data_AF-A0A9P1FI42-F1
#
_entry.id   AF-A0A9P1FI42-F1
#
_cell.length_a   1.000
_cell.length_b   1.000
_cell.length_c   1.000
_cell.angle_alpha   90.00
_cell.angle_beta   90.00
_cell.angle_gamma   90.00
#
_symmetry.space_group_name_H-M   'P 1'
#
loop_
_entity.id
_entity.type
_entity.pdbx_description
1 polymer ?
#
loop_
_entity_poly.entity_id
_entity_poly.type
_entity_poly.pdbx_seq_one_letter_code
_entity_poly.pdbx_strand_id
1 'polypeptide(L)'
;MGEAIGAKSIDLEWVQVHPTGLVKPDDADAKIKFLAAEALRGVGGIILNAEGKRFCNELGRRDYVTGEMWKSKPPFRLCLNRAASDEIIWHCKHYTGRGVMKYYATGQDLAKDMGMALEVIEKTHEQHYQAAKKTEKDPDGGSWPAYPSGKSWDEPSGMTGSGKKFYHNIIPGSAVKSEPFYVAIITPVIHYCMGGLLIDTDSACIGSNNLAIPGLYAAGEVAGGVHGNNRLGGNSLLDCVVFGRVAGKAAAKYMLGADMKDVDLREVTGGGLTGAVESSKLAGGSYEDKMNSAAVPAAAAAAPAAGGGGGGGISLADVAKHNSKADCWVVVNGQVLDVTSFLSEHPGGELAILTFAGKDATEEFNMIHPPDVIGKYAPDSVIGKVGSGAPAAAPAANGGLAEPLLAKGGHQGKDWSRSEKNREMRMKGEGKIPGWWGAVFYMVLGFLKEILFTIVPQKNVTFNGDRVGLTRSAMFLFVFIIIHAVGNLHVFLGPDDFNGYGYFYVRLYWTGFGLNANIVEEYILLAAVLHVVVALKRTWDISMSYSVASGKLNLAFSGITLLTFMMIHLYQFRFGATEPFKLCPPPYLLNLKTLLQLRLNLFWVDDPGCEAVYVRDIYKMEFEVFQSLGWCLFYLAAVIIFSTHMCLGWQKVVPAPALEIPKKYHSKATHMGYIFTIFIAMVYVSFVFYCHLFTMSSGSMSSEPATP
;
A
#
# COMPACT_ATOMS: atom_id res chain seq x y z
N MET A 1 5.47 3.60 -20.56
CA MET A 1 6.24 4.70 -19.93
C MET A 1 7.73 4.57 -20.24
N GLY A 2 8.44 3.54 -19.76
CA GLY A 2 9.89 3.40 -20.03
C GLY A 2 10.27 3.45 -21.52
N GLU A 3 9.55 2.75 -22.38
CA GLU A 3 9.79 2.77 -23.84
C GLU A 3 9.61 4.18 -24.45
N ALA A 4 8.67 4.98 -23.94
CA ALA A 4 8.42 6.35 -24.42
C ALA A 4 9.56 7.32 -24.08
N ILE A 5 10.44 6.97 -23.13
CA ILE A 5 11.70 7.68 -22.83
C ILE A 5 12.94 6.91 -23.33
N GLY A 6 12.74 5.96 -24.26
CA GLY A 6 13.81 5.28 -24.99
C GLY A 6 14.35 3.99 -24.36
N ALA A 7 13.72 3.46 -23.30
CA ALA A 7 14.10 2.15 -22.74
C ALA A 7 13.76 1.02 -23.71
N LYS A 8 14.63 0.01 -23.79
CA LYS A 8 14.34 -1.25 -24.48
C LYS A 8 13.43 -2.11 -23.64
N SER A 9 12.54 -2.82 -24.30
CA SER A 9 11.86 -3.99 -23.78
C SER A 9 12.57 -5.27 -24.25
N ILE A 10 12.33 -6.37 -23.53
CA ILE A 10 12.78 -7.73 -23.86
C ILE A 10 11.69 -8.72 -23.46
N ASP A 11 11.62 -9.86 -24.15
CA ASP A 11 10.77 -11.01 -23.84
C ASP A 11 9.25 -10.73 -23.78
N LEU A 12 8.75 -9.63 -24.38
CA LEU A 12 7.33 -9.22 -24.30
C LEU A 12 6.35 -10.23 -24.88
N GLU A 13 6.79 -11.10 -25.79
CA GLU A 13 6.02 -12.21 -26.34
C GLU A 13 5.77 -13.33 -25.32
N TRP A 14 6.54 -13.39 -24.23
CA TRP A 14 6.46 -14.44 -23.22
C TRP A 14 5.49 -14.05 -22.09
N VAL A 15 4.23 -14.46 -22.27
CA VAL A 15 3.16 -14.36 -21.26
C VAL A 15 2.83 -15.75 -20.73
N GLN A 16 2.96 -15.95 -19.42
CA GLN A 16 2.68 -17.22 -18.77
C GLN A 16 1.20 -17.36 -18.43
N VAL A 17 0.65 -18.50 -18.85
CA VAL A 17 -0.65 -19.01 -18.44
C VAL A 17 -0.45 -19.99 -17.29
N HIS A 18 -1.22 -19.84 -16.22
CA HIS A 18 -1.24 -20.75 -15.07
C HIS A 18 -2.32 -21.82 -15.26
N PRO A 19 -2.02 -23.11 -15.04
CA PRO A 19 -2.96 -24.19 -15.35
C PRO A 19 -4.17 -24.28 -14.39
N THR A 20 -4.00 -23.82 -13.15
CA THR A 20 -4.99 -24.01 -12.07
C THR A 20 -5.74 -22.74 -11.70
N GLY A 21 -6.41 -22.10 -12.67
CA GLY A 21 -7.44 -21.08 -12.40
C GLY A 21 -8.74 -21.76 -11.97
N LEU A 22 -9.22 -21.47 -10.76
CA LEU A 22 -10.40 -22.10 -10.16
C LEU A 22 -11.69 -21.60 -10.83
N VAL A 23 -12.50 -22.53 -11.32
CA VAL A 23 -13.81 -22.26 -11.93
C VAL A 23 -14.87 -22.30 -10.83
N LYS A 24 -15.60 -21.20 -10.68
CA LYS A 24 -16.76 -21.13 -9.79
C LYS A 24 -17.97 -21.78 -10.50
N PRO A 25 -18.63 -22.82 -9.96
CA PRO A 25 -19.65 -23.56 -10.73
C PRO A 25 -20.88 -22.73 -11.14
N ASP A 26 -21.25 -21.71 -10.36
CA ASP A 26 -22.36 -20.80 -10.62
C ASP A 26 -21.99 -19.57 -11.46
N ASP A 27 -20.69 -19.35 -11.72
CA ASP A 27 -20.17 -18.30 -12.60
C ASP A 27 -18.92 -18.81 -13.35
N ALA A 28 -19.14 -19.82 -14.20
CA ALA A 28 -18.07 -20.54 -14.87
C ALA A 28 -17.28 -19.64 -15.85
N ASP A 29 -17.93 -18.65 -16.44
CA ASP A 29 -17.39 -17.73 -17.44
C ASP A 29 -16.77 -16.45 -16.85
N ALA A 30 -16.71 -16.34 -15.52
CA ALA A 30 -16.07 -15.23 -14.81
C ALA A 30 -14.69 -14.87 -15.40
N LYS A 31 -14.54 -13.63 -15.89
CA LYS A 31 -13.29 -13.14 -16.51
C LYS A 31 -12.10 -13.10 -15.55
N ILE A 32 -12.36 -13.01 -14.25
CA ILE A 32 -11.37 -13.07 -13.18
C ILE A 32 -11.65 -14.35 -12.39
N LYS A 33 -10.61 -15.17 -12.18
CA LYS A 33 -10.70 -16.45 -11.48
C LYS A 33 -9.73 -16.48 -10.30
N PHE A 34 -10.12 -17.12 -9.21
CA PHE A 34 -9.19 -17.36 -8.10
C PHE A 34 -8.10 -18.34 -8.53
N LEU A 35 -6.86 -18.10 -8.14
CA LEU A 35 -5.76 -19.01 -8.46
C LEU A 35 -5.67 -20.12 -7.40
N ALA A 36 -5.67 -21.38 -7.83
CA ALA A 36 -5.32 -22.48 -6.95
C ALA A 36 -3.80 -22.50 -6.75
N ALA A 37 -3.36 -22.51 -5.49
CA ALA A 37 -1.94 -22.59 -5.17
C ALA A 37 -1.28 -23.81 -5.81
N GLU A 38 -0.12 -23.62 -6.44
CA GLU A 38 0.68 -24.69 -7.05
C GLU A 38 1.11 -25.75 -6.01
N ALA A 39 1.20 -25.36 -4.74
CA ALA A 39 1.39 -26.26 -3.60
C ALA A 39 0.33 -27.38 -3.53
N LEU A 40 -0.93 -27.16 -3.95
CA LEU A 40 -1.94 -28.22 -4.01
C LEU A 40 -1.54 -29.41 -4.91
N ARG A 41 -0.73 -29.16 -5.95
CA ARG A 41 -0.13 -30.22 -6.79
C ARG A 41 1.12 -30.79 -6.13
N GLY A 42 1.92 -29.94 -5.50
CA GLY A 42 3.10 -30.31 -4.70
C GLY A 42 2.79 -31.31 -3.59
N VAL A 43 1.70 -31.11 -2.85
CA VAL A 43 1.29 -31.97 -1.72
C VAL A 43 0.71 -33.33 -2.14
N GLY A 44 0.63 -33.63 -3.44
CA GLY A 44 0.07 -34.89 -3.97
C GLY A 44 -1.22 -34.77 -4.78
N GLY A 45 -1.76 -33.56 -4.96
CA GLY A 45 -2.95 -33.35 -5.79
C GLY A 45 -2.71 -33.69 -7.26
N ILE A 46 -3.60 -34.51 -7.83
CA ILE A 46 -3.55 -34.94 -9.24
C ILE A 46 -4.53 -34.12 -10.09
N ILE A 47 -4.26 -34.03 -11.40
CA ILE A 47 -5.18 -33.40 -12.35
C ILE A 47 -5.83 -34.47 -13.22
N LEU A 48 -7.17 -34.52 -13.19
CA LEU A 48 -7.98 -35.41 -14.02
C LEU A 48 -8.67 -34.63 -15.14
N ASN A 49 -8.80 -35.25 -16.31
CA ASN A 49 -9.61 -34.74 -17.42
C ASN A 49 -11.09 -35.18 -17.30
N ALA A 50 -11.90 -34.88 -18.33
CA ALA A 50 -13.30 -35.28 -18.40
C ALA A 50 -13.52 -36.81 -18.33
N GLU A 51 -12.55 -37.60 -18.79
CA GLU A 51 -12.57 -39.06 -18.74
C GLU A 51 -11.99 -39.64 -17.44
N GLY A 52 -11.69 -38.80 -16.43
CA GLY A 52 -11.20 -39.24 -15.13
C GLY A 52 -9.74 -39.70 -15.11
N LYS A 53 -8.98 -39.38 -16.16
CA LYS A 53 -7.58 -39.82 -16.33
C LYS A 53 -6.60 -38.67 -16.08
N ARG A 54 -5.42 -39.00 -15.56
CA ARG A 54 -4.24 -38.12 -15.58
C ARG A 54 -3.79 -37.93 -17.04
N PHE A 55 -3.39 -36.71 -17.39
CA PHE A 55 -2.94 -36.35 -18.74
C PHE A 55 -1.65 -35.49 -18.75
N CYS A 56 -1.03 -35.28 -17.60
CA CYS A 56 0.21 -34.53 -17.46
C CYS A 56 0.96 -34.91 -16.18
N ASN A 57 2.28 -34.71 -16.16
CA ASN A 57 3.01 -34.59 -14.90
C ASN A 57 2.60 -33.28 -14.21
N GLU A 58 1.87 -33.39 -13.09
CA GLU A 58 1.31 -32.26 -12.34
C GLU A 58 2.37 -31.37 -11.68
N LEU A 59 3.64 -31.78 -11.66
CA LEU A 59 4.78 -31.00 -11.18
C LEU A 59 5.66 -30.47 -12.33
N GLY A 60 5.22 -30.65 -13.58
CA GLY A 60 5.86 -30.02 -14.74
C GLY A 60 5.64 -28.51 -14.77
N ARG A 61 6.38 -27.82 -15.64
CA ARG A 61 6.27 -26.37 -15.82
C ARG A 61 4.85 -25.95 -16.26
N ARG A 62 4.49 -24.70 -15.98
CA ARG A 62 3.15 -24.15 -16.23
C ARG A 62 2.78 -24.09 -17.71
N ASP A 63 3.75 -23.80 -18.58
CA ASP A 63 3.61 -23.87 -20.04
C ASP A 63 3.29 -25.31 -20.51
N TYR A 64 4.01 -26.30 -19.98
CA TYR A 64 3.75 -27.73 -20.25
C TYR A 64 2.38 -28.17 -19.75
N VAL A 65 2.03 -27.95 -18.48
CA VAL A 65 0.75 -28.40 -17.91
C VAL A 65 -0.42 -27.75 -18.66
N THR A 66 -0.33 -26.45 -18.96
CA THR A 66 -1.33 -25.75 -19.79
C THR A 66 -1.40 -26.31 -21.21
N GLY A 67 -0.26 -26.59 -21.84
CA GLY A 67 -0.19 -27.17 -23.17
C GLY A 67 -0.81 -28.57 -23.26
N GLU A 68 -0.67 -29.40 -22.23
CA GLU A 68 -1.36 -30.69 -22.15
C GLU A 68 -2.86 -30.53 -21.83
N MET A 69 -3.27 -29.51 -21.07
CA MET A 69 -4.70 -29.17 -20.91
C MET A 69 -5.34 -28.85 -22.26
N TRP A 70 -4.69 -28.08 -23.14
CA TRP A 70 -5.24 -27.78 -24.47
C TRP A 70 -5.32 -28.98 -25.43
N LYS A 71 -4.57 -30.06 -25.17
CA LYS A 71 -4.63 -31.33 -25.92
C LYS A 71 -5.63 -32.32 -25.32
N SER A 72 -6.02 -32.10 -24.07
CA SER A 72 -6.89 -32.96 -23.29
C SER A 72 -8.32 -32.40 -23.23
N LYS A 73 -9.27 -33.18 -22.70
CA LYS A 73 -10.69 -32.85 -22.76
C LYS A 73 -11.20 -32.26 -21.43
N PRO A 74 -11.71 -31.00 -21.41
CA PRO A 74 -12.33 -30.41 -20.23
C PRO A 74 -13.71 -31.02 -19.94
N PRO A 75 -14.24 -30.91 -18.70
CA PRO A 75 -13.71 -30.14 -17.57
C PRO A 75 -12.53 -30.82 -16.86
N PHE A 76 -11.51 -30.03 -16.52
CA PHE A 76 -10.36 -30.49 -15.74
C PHE A 76 -10.62 -30.34 -14.24
N ARG A 77 -10.16 -31.30 -13.45
CA ARG A 77 -10.35 -31.34 -12.00
C ARG A 77 -9.02 -31.54 -11.28
N LEU A 78 -8.71 -30.65 -10.35
CA LEU A 78 -7.63 -30.82 -9.38
C LEU A 78 -8.18 -31.57 -8.17
N CYS A 79 -7.72 -32.78 -7.94
CA CYS A 79 -8.21 -33.69 -6.89
C CYS A 79 -7.14 -33.93 -5.83
N LEU A 80 -7.46 -33.64 -4.56
CA LEU A 80 -6.64 -33.97 -3.40
C LEU A 80 -7.35 -35.08 -2.61
N ASN A 81 -6.66 -36.21 -2.41
CA ASN A 81 -7.07 -37.22 -1.42
C ASN A 81 -6.83 -36.70 0.00
N ARG A 82 -7.29 -37.45 1.01
CA ARG A 82 -7.14 -37.09 2.42
C ARG A 82 -5.71 -36.71 2.83
N ALA A 83 -4.72 -37.56 2.57
CA ALA A 83 -3.35 -37.30 3.01
C ALA A 83 -2.79 -36.01 2.38
N ALA A 84 -3.09 -35.79 1.09
CA ALA A 84 -2.76 -34.57 0.37
C ALA A 84 -3.51 -33.34 0.91
N SER A 85 -4.80 -33.47 1.26
CA SER A 85 -5.59 -32.36 1.81
C SER A 85 -5.27 -32.04 3.26
N ASP A 86 -4.94 -33.03 4.09
CA ASP A 86 -4.66 -32.84 5.51
C ASP A 86 -3.36 -32.01 5.71
N GLU A 87 -2.36 -32.17 4.84
CA GLU A 87 -1.15 -31.32 4.82
C GLU A 87 -1.40 -29.84 4.46
N ILE A 88 -2.46 -29.56 3.70
CA ILE A 88 -2.74 -28.23 3.16
C ILE A 88 -4.16 -27.73 3.49
N ILE A 89 -4.74 -28.26 4.58
CA ILE A 89 -6.18 -28.22 4.86
C ILE A 89 -6.76 -26.81 4.90
N TRP A 90 -5.96 -25.81 5.30
CA TRP A 90 -6.32 -24.39 5.23
C TRP A 90 -6.74 -23.97 3.81
N HIS A 91 -5.97 -24.32 2.78
CA HIS A 91 -6.31 -23.99 1.40
C HIS A 91 -7.59 -24.69 0.97
N CYS A 92 -7.74 -25.98 1.32
CA CYS A 92 -8.94 -26.76 1.00
C CYS A 92 -10.20 -26.16 1.64
N LYS A 93 -10.17 -25.83 2.94
CA LYS A 93 -11.22 -25.11 3.64
C LYS A 93 -11.48 -23.73 3.01
N HIS A 94 -10.44 -22.95 2.73
CA HIS A 94 -10.55 -21.60 2.15
C HIS A 94 -11.24 -21.59 0.77
N TYR A 95 -10.82 -22.48 -0.13
CA TYR A 95 -11.42 -22.60 -1.46
C TYR A 95 -12.83 -23.18 -1.42
N THR A 96 -13.12 -24.05 -0.44
CA THR A 96 -14.48 -24.58 -0.22
C THR A 96 -15.42 -23.50 0.30
N GLY A 97 -14.98 -22.68 1.28
CA GLY A 97 -15.74 -21.54 1.79
C GLY A 97 -16.03 -20.45 0.73
N ARG A 98 -15.18 -20.33 -0.30
CA ARG A 98 -15.41 -19.47 -1.47
C ARG A 98 -16.27 -20.10 -2.57
N GLY A 99 -16.72 -21.35 -2.42
CA GLY A 99 -17.53 -22.06 -3.42
C GLY A 99 -16.79 -22.44 -4.71
N VAL A 100 -15.45 -22.45 -4.70
CA VAL A 100 -14.59 -22.77 -5.86
C VAL A 100 -13.89 -24.14 -5.74
N MET A 101 -14.14 -24.85 -4.64
CA MET A 101 -13.73 -26.22 -4.38
C MET A 101 -14.87 -26.94 -3.66
N LYS A 102 -15.00 -28.25 -3.86
CA LYS A 102 -16.05 -29.08 -3.25
C LYS A 102 -15.42 -30.27 -2.54
N TYR A 103 -15.92 -30.55 -1.34
CA TYR A 103 -15.59 -31.73 -0.57
C TYR A 103 -16.51 -32.91 -0.96
N TYR A 104 -15.93 -34.10 -1.02
CA TYR A 104 -16.61 -35.38 -1.22
C TYR A 104 -16.24 -36.30 -0.06
N ALA A 105 -17.25 -36.89 0.58
CA ALA A 105 -17.04 -37.82 1.69
C ALA A 105 -16.37 -39.12 1.23
N THR A 106 -16.61 -39.54 -0.02
CA THR A 106 -16.04 -40.74 -0.62
C THR A 106 -15.66 -40.52 -2.10
N GLY A 107 -14.71 -41.29 -2.63
CA GLY A 107 -14.43 -41.33 -4.08
C GLY A 107 -15.58 -41.91 -4.90
N GLN A 108 -16.49 -42.69 -4.27
CA GLN A 108 -17.75 -43.11 -4.89
C GLN A 108 -18.67 -41.92 -5.20
N ASP A 109 -18.76 -40.94 -4.29
CA ASP A 109 -19.53 -39.71 -4.51
C ASP A 109 -18.89 -38.83 -5.59
N LEU A 110 -17.55 -38.76 -5.62
CA LEU A 110 -16.80 -38.06 -6.66
C LEU A 110 -17.04 -38.69 -8.04
N ALA A 111 -16.94 -40.02 -8.18
CA ALA A 111 -17.20 -40.72 -9.43
C ALA A 111 -18.63 -40.48 -9.95
N LYS A 112 -19.61 -40.45 -9.02
CA LYS A 112 -21.01 -40.15 -9.32
C LYS A 112 -21.21 -38.71 -9.82
N ASP A 113 -20.59 -37.72 -9.18
CA ASP A 113 -20.61 -36.31 -9.61
C ASP A 113 -19.92 -36.10 -10.96
N MET A 114 -18.82 -36.83 -11.20
CA MET A 114 -18.10 -36.86 -12.46
C MET A 114 -18.85 -37.61 -13.58
N GLY A 115 -19.95 -38.33 -13.27
CA GLY A 115 -20.74 -39.07 -14.24
C GLY A 115 -20.04 -40.30 -14.82
N MET A 116 -19.17 -40.96 -14.06
CA MET A 116 -18.35 -42.08 -14.53
C MET A 116 -18.28 -43.26 -13.55
N ALA A 117 -17.85 -44.41 -14.07
CA ALA A 117 -17.62 -45.61 -13.28
C ALA A 117 -16.44 -45.41 -12.30
N LEU A 118 -16.58 -45.87 -11.07
CA LEU A 118 -15.59 -45.69 -9.99
C LEU A 118 -14.23 -46.31 -10.37
N GLU A 119 -14.29 -47.45 -11.05
CA GLU A 119 -13.16 -48.25 -11.52
C GLU A 119 -12.19 -47.44 -12.41
N VAL A 120 -12.67 -46.36 -13.05
CA VAL A 120 -11.83 -45.44 -13.85
C VAL A 120 -10.91 -44.61 -12.96
N ILE A 121 -11.42 -44.11 -11.84
CA ILE A 121 -10.65 -43.32 -10.87
C ILE A 121 -9.75 -44.25 -10.06
N GLU A 122 -10.27 -45.41 -9.62
CA GLU A 122 -9.47 -46.45 -8.95
C GLU A 122 -8.26 -46.87 -9.80
N LYS A 123 -8.48 -47.18 -11.09
CA LYS A 123 -7.39 -47.56 -12.01
C LYS A 123 -6.37 -46.43 -12.21
N THR A 124 -6.83 -45.17 -12.30
CA THR A 124 -5.94 -44.01 -12.45
C THR A 124 -5.06 -43.80 -11.22
N HIS A 125 -5.61 -43.97 -10.02
CA HIS A 125 -4.84 -43.96 -8.78
C HIS A 125 -3.90 -45.17 -8.66
N GLU A 126 -4.34 -46.38 -9.02
CA GLU A 126 -3.50 -47.58 -8.96
C GLU A 126 -2.29 -47.48 -9.89
N GLN A 127 -2.46 -46.98 -11.12
CA GLN A 127 -1.35 -46.74 -12.04
C GLN A 127 -0.33 -45.75 -11.44
N HIS A 128 -0.81 -44.65 -10.84
CA HIS A 128 0.03 -43.64 -10.20
C HIS A 128 0.75 -44.19 -8.94
N TYR A 129 0.07 -45.02 -8.15
CA TYR A 129 0.63 -45.70 -6.97
C TYR A 129 1.71 -46.72 -7.33
N GLN A 130 1.47 -47.55 -8.34
CA GLN A 130 2.46 -48.52 -8.81
C GLN A 130 3.69 -47.85 -9.43
N ALA A 131 3.52 -46.70 -10.11
CA ALA A 131 4.63 -45.88 -10.57
C ALA A 131 5.45 -45.33 -9.40
N ALA A 132 4.79 -44.77 -8.38
CA ALA A 132 5.43 -44.28 -7.15
C ALA A 132 6.21 -45.39 -6.42
N LYS A 133 5.62 -46.58 -6.25
CA LYS A 133 6.25 -47.73 -5.59
C LYS A 133 7.40 -48.36 -6.38
N LYS A 134 7.48 -48.15 -7.70
CA LYS A 134 8.67 -48.49 -8.49
C LYS A 134 9.76 -47.44 -8.32
N THR A 135 9.41 -46.15 -8.38
CA THR A 135 10.37 -45.05 -8.13
C THR A 135 10.96 -45.08 -6.72
N GLU A 136 10.19 -45.48 -5.70
CA GLU A 136 10.70 -45.65 -4.32
C GLU A 136 11.77 -46.74 -4.22
N LYS A 137 11.69 -47.78 -5.05
CA LYS A 137 12.65 -48.91 -5.08
C LYS A 137 13.84 -48.64 -6.00
N ASP A 138 13.59 -47.96 -7.11
CA ASP A 138 14.57 -47.66 -8.15
C ASP A 138 14.26 -46.28 -8.76
N PRO A 139 14.85 -45.19 -8.22
CA PRO A 139 14.54 -43.83 -8.65
C PRO A 139 14.96 -43.48 -10.09
N ASP A 140 15.87 -44.25 -10.70
CA ASP A 140 16.55 -43.91 -11.96
C ASP A 140 16.54 -45.03 -13.03
N GLY A 141 16.04 -46.23 -12.73
CA GLY A 141 15.89 -47.34 -13.69
C GLY A 141 14.60 -47.35 -14.53
N GLY A 142 13.78 -46.30 -14.43
CA GLY A 142 12.51 -46.20 -15.13
C GLY A 142 12.61 -46.33 -16.66
N SER A 143 11.57 -46.91 -17.29
CA SER A 143 11.55 -47.10 -18.75
C SER A 143 11.48 -45.77 -19.51
N TRP A 144 10.80 -44.77 -18.95
CA TRP A 144 10.49 -43.51 -19.60
C TRP A 144 11.50 -42.42 -19.22
N PRO A 145 11.78 -41.43 -20.10
CA PRO A 145 12.40 -40.17 -19.71
C PRO A 145 11.66 -39.52 -18.53
N ALA A 146 12.38 -38.74 -17.70
CA ALA A 146 11.79 -37.90 -16.66
C ALA A 146 12.09 -36.42 -16.87
N TYR A 147 11.20 -35.57 -16.37
CA TYR A 147 11.41 -34.13 -16.25
C TYR A 147 11.84 -33.76 -14.81
N PRO A 148 12.85 -32.90 -14.60
CA PRO A 148 13.67 -32.20 -15.60
C PRO A 148 14.76 -33.07 -16.26
N SER A 149 15.13 -34.19 -15.65
CA SER A 149 16.10 -35.15 -16.20
C SER A 149 15.97 -36.53 -15.55
N GLY A 150 16.64 -37.52 -16.14
CA GLY A 150 16.69 -38.91 -15.65
C GLY A 150 15.58 -39.78 -16.23
N LYS A 151 15.10 -40.74 -15.42
CA LYS A 151 14.10 -41.73 -15.81
C LYS A 151 12.89 -41.76 -14.86
N SER A 152 11.79 -42.31 -15.33
CA SER A 152 10.52 -42.44 -14.60
C SER A 152 9.84 -43.79 -14.89
N TRP A 153 9.15 -44.30 -13.88
CA TRP A 153 8.23 -45.43 -13.97
C TRP A 153 6.76 -45.02 -14.21
N ASP A 154 6.44 -43.73 -14.12
CA ASP A 154 5.17 -43.17 -14.58
C ASP A 154 5.17 -43.19 -16.10
N GLU A 155 4.16 -43.79 -16.70
CA GLU A 155 3.95 -43.68 -18.14
C GLU A 155 3.68 -42.20 -18.48
N PRO A 156 4.28 -41.64 -19.56
CA PRO A 156 4.05 -40.26 -19.96
C PRO A 156 2.57 -40.02 -20.19
N SER A 157 1.93 -39.34 -19.24
CA SER A 157 0.51 -39.04 -19.30
C SER A 157 0.16 -37.98 -20.36
N GLY A 158 1.16 -37.26 -20.88
CA GLY A 158 1.01 -36.28 -21.98
C GLY A 158 2.03 -36.49 -23.11
N MET A 159 1.85 -35.74 -24.21
CA MET A 159 2.57 -35.92 -25.48
C MET A 159 4.08 -35.60 -25.46
N THR A 160 4.67 -35.29 -24.31
CA THR A 160 6.11 -34.99 -24.18
C THR A 160 7.01 -36.21 -24.04
N GLY A 161 6.44 -37.40 -23.86
CA GLY A 161 7.21 -38.64 -23.70
C GLY A 161 8.02 -38.72 -22.39
N SER A 162 7.73 -37.88 -21.41
CA SER A 162 8.38 -37.86 -20.09
C SER A 162 7.40 -38.09 -18.93
N GLY A 163 7.76 -38.97 -18.00
CA GLY A 163 6.97 -39.30 -16.80
C GLY A 163 7.29 -38.45 -15.57
N LYS A 164 6.47 -38.58 -14.53
CA LYS A 164 6.63 -37.97 -13.20
C LYS A 164 7.75 -38.64 -12.40
N LYS A 165 8.64 -37.88 -11.75
CA LYS A 165 9.71 -38.41 -10.89
C LYS A 165 9.43 -38.27 -9.39
N PHE A 166 8.74 -37.20 -8.99
CA PHE A 166 8.47 -36.88 -7.59
C PHE A 166 7.02 -37.18 -7.24
N TYR A 167 6.81 -37.83 -6.11
CA TYR A 167 5.50 -38.29 -5.63
C TYR A 167 5.36 -37.92 -4.15
N HIS A 168 4.15 -37.55 -3.75
CA HIS A 168 3.81 -37.21 -2.37
C HIS A 168 2.35 -37.59 -2.13
N ASN A 169 2.00 -38.09 -0.94
CA ASN A 169 0.64 -38.49 -0.55
C ASN A 169 -0.14 -39.31 -1.60
N ILE A 170 0.48 -40.39 -2.09
CA ILE A 170 -0.13 -41.29 -3.09
C ILE A 170 -0.89 -42.42 -2.39
N ILE A 171 -2.13 -42.66 -2.82
CA ILE A 171 -2.98 -43.77 -2.35
C ILE A 171 -3.10 -44.87 -3.43
N PRO A 172 -3.22 -46.15 -3.05
CA PRO A 172 -3.56 -47.23 -3.98
C PRO A 172 -4.98 -47.06 -4.52
N GLY A 173 -5.28 -47.66 -5.67
CA GLY A 173 -6.60 -47.59 -6.29
C GLY A 173 -7.71 -48.16 -5.40
N SER A 174 -7.41 -49.21 -4.65
CA SER A 174 -8.35 -49.85 -3.72
C SER A 174 -8.80 -48.96 -2.55
N ALA A 175 -8.09 -47.88 -2.24
CA ALA A 175 -8.50 -46.93 -1.19
C ALA A 175 -9.55 -45.92 -1.69
N VAL A 176 -9.53 -45.58 -2.99
CA VAL A 176 -10.30 -44.47 -3.59
C VAL A 176 -11.78 -44.55 -3.25
N LYS A 177 -12.38 -45.75 -3.28
CA LYS A 177 -13.81 -45.95 -3.01
C LYS A 177 -14.29 -45.29 -1.72
N SER A 178 -13.51 -45.38 -0.65
CA SER A 178 -13.83 -44.87 0.69
C SER A 178 -13.06 -43.60 1.07
N GLU A 179 -12.07 -43.20 0.28
CA GLU A 179 -11.25 -42.02 0.55
C GLU A 179 -12.06 -40.73 0.32
N PRO A 180 -12.03 -39.75 1.24
CA PRO A 180 -12.58 -38.43 0.99
C PRO A 180 -11.67 -37.61 0.08
N PHE A 181 -12.28 -36.70 -0.69
CA PHE A 181 -11.57 -35.85 -1.64
C PHE A 181 -11.98 -34.38 -1.54
N TYR A 182 -11.02 -33.48 -1.71
CA TYR A 182 -11.26 -32.09 -2.07
C TYR A 182 -10.98 -31.90 -3.56
N VAL A 183 -11.96 -31.39 -4.30
CA VAL A 183 -11.86 -31.26 -5.76
C VAL A 183 -12.29 -29.87 -6.22
N ALA A 184 -11.46 -29.26 -7.07
CA ALA A 184 -11.78 -28.01 -7.76
C ALA A 184 -11.81 -28.22 -9.27
N ILE A 185 -12.78 -27.59 -9.95
CA ILE A 185 -12.76 -27.46 -11.41
C ILE A 185 -11.73 -26.39 -11.76
N ILE A 186 -10.83 -26.68 -12.71
CA ILE A 186 -9.74 -25.79 -13.10
C ILE A 186 -9.75 -25.48 -14.60
N THR A 187 -9.20 -24.33 -14.96
CA THR A 187 -8.95 -23.92 -16.34
C THR A 187 -7.67 -23.06 -16.43
N PRO A 188 -6.96 -23.04 -17.57
CA PRO A 188 -5.82 -22.15 -17.75
C PRO A 188 -6.22 -20.66 -17.69
N VAL A 189 -5.40 -19.83 -17.04
CA VAL A 189 -5.62 -18.38 -16.89
C VAL A 189 -4.33 -17.59 -17.07
N ILE A 190 -4.39 -16.40 -17.69
CA ILE A 190 -3.24 -15.48 -17.80
C ILE A 190 -2.80 -15.09 -16.38
N HIS A 191 -1.48 -15.13 -16.12
CA HIS A 191 -0.96 -15.04 -14.75
C HIS A 191 0.29 -14.18 -14.56
N TYR A 192 1.21 -14.14 -15.53
CA TYR A 192 2.45 -13.38 -15.39
C TYR A 192 3.04 -12.98 -16.74
N CYS A 193 3.54 -11.75 -16.88
CA CYS A 193 4.32 -11.30 -18.03
C CYS A 193 5.81 -11.43 -17.70
N MET A 194 6.55 -12.30 -18.39
CA MET A 194 8.00 -12.44 -18.15
C MET A 194 8.81 -11.34 -18.84
N GLY A 195 8.28 -10.82 -19.94
CA GLY A 195 8.84 -9.66 -20.62
C GLY A 195 8.53 -8.34 -19.92
N GLY A 196 9.41 -7.38 -20.15
CA GLY A 196 9.34 -6.06 -19.54
C GLY A 196 10.48 -5.17 -20.02
N LEU A 197 10.80 -4.13 -19.26
CA LEU A 197 11.95 -3.28 -19.53
C LEU A 197 13.24 -4.08 -19.34
N LEU A 198 14.14 -4.07 -20.32
CA LEU A 198 15.45 -4.70 -20.22
C LEU A 198 16.27 -4.00 -19.14
N ILE A 199 16.77 -4.77 -18.16
CA ILE A 199 17.61 -4.26 -17.08
C ILE A 199 19.01 -4.90 -17.07
N ASP A 200 19.98 -4.20 -16.47
CA ASP A 200 21.26 -4.79 -16.07
C ASP A 200 21.22 -5.37 -14.64
N THR A 201 22.38 -5.84 -14.16
CA THR A 201 22.55 -6.40 -12.81
C THR A 201 22.44 -5.37 -11.68
N ASP A 202 22.49 -4.07 -11.98
CA ASP A 202 22.16 -2.98 -11.05
C ASP A 202 20.67 -2.57 -11.18
N SER A 203 19.87 -3.33 -11.94
CA SER A 203 18.45 -3.07 -12.23
C SER A 203 18.19 -1.78 -13.01
N ALA A 204 19.21 -1.21 -13.67
CA ALA A 204 19.06 0.00 -14.47
C ALA A 204 18.47 -0.35 -15.85
N CYS A 205 17.49 0.42 -16.30
CA CYS A 205 16.83 0.18 -17.58
C CYS A 205 17.77 0.51 -18.76
N ILE A 206 17.95 -0.43 -19.67
CA ILE A 206 18.82 -0.28 -20.84
C ILE A 206 18.09 0.47 -21.96
N GLY A 207 18.71 1.52 -22.48
CA GLY A 207 18.19 2.33 -23.58
C GLY A 207 18.43 1.73 -24.95
N SER A 208 17.80 2.34 -25.97
CA SER A 208 17.95 1.98 -27.39
C SER A 208 19.41 1.85 -27.86
N ASN A 209 20.31 2.65 -27.27
CA ASN A 209 21.75 2.69 -27.49
C ASN A 209 22.58 1.59 -26.78
N ASN A 210 21.93 0.61 -26.13
CA ASN A 210 22.58 -0.43 -25.28
C ASN A 210 23.32 0.12 -24.04
N LEU A 211 22.98 1.31 -23.55
CA LEU A 211 23.50 1.88 -22.31
C LEU A 211 22.36 2.07 -21.31
N ALA A 212 22.65 1.94 -20.01
CA ALA A 212 21.68 2.26 -18.97
C ALA A 212 21.18 3.72 -19.10
N ILE A 213 19.86 3.92 -19.03
CA ILE A 213 19.24 5.25 -19.01
C ILE A 213 19.50 5.85 -17.62
N PRO A 214 20.19 7.00 -17.52
CA PRO A 214 20.55 7.57 -16.23
C PRO A 214 19.33 7.85 -15.36
N GLY A 215 19.33 7.32 -14.13
CA GLY A 215 18.26 7.50 -13.15
C GLY A 215 17.02 6.62 -13.35
N LEU A 216 16.95 5.79 -14.41
CA LEU A 216 15.81 4.90 -14.66
C LEU A 216 16.13 3.46 -14.22
N TYR A 217 15.37 2.96 -13.24
CA TYR A 217 15.50 1.62 -12.68
C TYR A 217 14.15 0.90 -12.71
N ALA A 218 14.17 -0.43 -12.84
CA ALA A 218 12.98 -1.28 -12.84
C ALA A 218 13.22 -2.58 -12.05
N ALA A 219 12.20 -3.09 -11.39
CA ALA A 219 12.28 -4.30 -10.57
C ALA A 219 10.92 -5.00 -10.46
N GLY A 220 10.92 -6.33 -10.26
CA GLY A 220 9.70 -7.14 -10.33
C GLY A 220 9.16 -7.24 -11.77
N GLU A 221 7.88 -7.58 -11.91
CA GLU A 221 7.23 -7.93 -13.19
C GLU A 221 7.27 -6.85 -14.29
N VAL A 222 7.66 -5.60 -13.99
CA VAL A 222 7.88 -4.56 -15.01
C VAL A 222 9.27 -4.67 -15.69
N ALA A 223 10.19 -5.47 -15.14
CA ALA A 223 11.51 -5.75 -15.68
C ALA A 223 11.56 -7.12 -16.40
N GLY A 224 12.14 -7.15 -17.60
CA GLY A 224 12.27 -8.34 -18.42
C GLY A 224 13.64 -9.03 -18.29
N GLY A 225 13.72 -10.27 -18.76
CA GLY A 225 14.98 -11.05 -18.83
C GLY A 225 15.33 -11.86 -17.59
N VAL A 226 14.73 -11.58 -16.42
CA VAL A 226 14.97 -12.35 -15.18
C VAL A 226 14.45 -13.79 -15.28
N HIS A 227 13.30 -13.99 -15.94
CA HIS A 227 12.57 -15.26 -15.99
C HIS A 227 12.63 -15.98 -17.35
N GLY A 228 13.21 -15.32 -18.36
CA GLY A 228 13.20 -15.78 -19.75
C GLY A 228 11.80 -16.16 -20.23
N ASN A 229 11.68 -17.25 -20.99
CA ASN A 229 10.42 -17.66 -21.59
C ASN A 229 9.41 -18.36 -20.66
N ASN A 230 9.78 -18.74 -19.42
CA ASN A 230 8.85 -19.31 -18.45
C ASN A 230 9.34 -19.18 -17.00
N ARG A 231 8.63 -18.36 -16.21
CA ARG A 231 8.88 -18.20 -14.77
C ARG A 231 8.60 -19.47 -13.95
N LEU A 232 9.47 -19.77 -12.98
CA LEU A 232 9.26 -20.80 -11.96
C LEU A 232 8.33 -20.33 -10.81
N GLY A 233 7.64 -21.28 -10.16
CA GLY A 233 6.87 -21.01 -8.94
C GLY A 233 7.75 -20.39 -7.84
N GLY A 234 7.18 -19.52 -7.00
CA GLY A 234 7.92 -18.79 -5.95
C GLY A 234 8.77 -17.60 -6.43
N ASN A 235 9.41 -17.69 -7.60
CA ASN A 235 10.41 -16.70 -8.04
C ASN A 235 9.91 -15.26 -8.19
N SER A 236 8.61 -14.99 -8.41
CA SER A 236 8.12 -13.60 -8.60
C SER A 236 8.22 -12.75 -7.33
N LEU A 237 7.95 -13.31 -6.15
CA LEU A 237 8.09 -12.57 -4.90
C LEU A 237 9.57 -12.38 -4.54
N LEU A 238 10.40 -13.39 -4.81
CA LEU A 238 11.84 -13.32 -4.62
C LEU A 238 12.47 -12.25 -5.54
N ASP A 239 12.05 -12.19 -6.81
CA ASP A 239 12.41 -11.14 -7.77
C ASP A 239 12.06 -9.75 -7.22
N CYS A 240 10.79 -9.51 -6.86
CA CYS A 240 10.37 -8.23 -6.29
C CYS A 240 11.21 -7.81 -5.07
N VAL A 241 11.58 -8.74 -4.19
CA VAL A 241 12.45 -8.45 -3.05
C VAL A 241 13.89 -8.22 -3.47
N VAL A 242 14.50 -9.11 -4.26
CA VAL A 242 15.91 -9.05 -4.65
C VAL A 242 16.16 -7.88 -5.59
N PHE A 243 15.48 -7.81 -6.74
CA PHE A 243 15.64 -6.72 -7.69
C PHE A 243 15.07 -5.40 -7.14
N GLY A 244 14.04 -5.41 -6.28
CA GLY A 244 13.60 -4.20 -5.59
C GLY A 244 14.68 -3.61 -4.68
N ARG A 245 15.45 -4.47 -4.00
CA ARG A 245 16.61 -4.06 -3.20
C ARG A 245 17.81 -3.67 -4.05
N VAL A 246 18.07 -4.36 -5.16
CA VAL A 246 19.15 -4.02 -6.09
C VAL A 246 18.86 -2.68 -6.75
N ALA A 247 17.69 -2.49 -7.36
CA ALA A 247 17.21 -1.21 -7.89
C ALA A 247 17.25 -0.11 -6.82
N GLY A 248 16.75 -0.38 -5.61
CA GLY A 248 16.79 0.58 -4.51
C GLY A 248 18.22 0.97 -4.10
N LYS A 249 19.14 0.00 -3.99
CA LYS A 249 20.55 0.24 -3.66
C LYS A 249 21.31 0.92 -4.81
N ALA A 250 21.03 0.55 -6.05
CA ALA A 250 21.66 1.13 -7.23
C ALA A 250 21.16 2.56 -7.49
N ALA A 251 19.86 2.81 -7.38
CA ALA A 251 19.28 4.15 -7.42
C ALA A 251 19.79 5.02 -6.26
N ALA A 252 19.84 4.51 -5.03
CA ALA A 252 20.42 5.23 -3.90
C ALA A 252 21.92 5.53 -4.11
N LYS A 253 22.69 4.57 -4.65
CA LYS A 253 24.11 4.76 -4.99
C LYS A 253 24.31 5.73 -6.15
N TYR A 254 23.39 5.76 -7.11
CA TYR A 254 23.35 6.73 -8.21
C TYR A 254 23.06 8.15 -7.70
N MET A 255 22.06 8.30 -6.83
CA MET A 255 21.66 9.59 -6.24
C MET A 255 22.65 10.14 -5.18
N LEU A 256 23.31 9.26 -4.43
CA LEU A 256 24.14 9.63 -3.26
C LEU A 256 25.64 9.47 -3.50
N GLY A 257 26.07 8.67 -4.48
CA GLY A 257 27.49 8.44 -4.77
C GLY A 257 28.27 7.94 -3.55
N ALA A 258 29.32 8.66 -3.16
CA ALA A 258 30.11 8.37 -1.96
C ALA A 258 29.36 8.63 -0.63
N ASP A 259 28.28 9.42 -0.64
CA ASP A 259 27.44 9.65 0.54
C ASP A 259 26.50 8.45 0.81
N MET A 260 26.46 7.45 -0.08
CA MET A 260 25.73 6.20 0.13
C MET A 260 26.42 5.38 1.22
N LYS A 261 25.86 5.43 2.44
CA LYS A 261 26.20 4.50 3.50
C LYS A 261 25.53 3.17 3.19
N ASP A 262 26.33 2.12 3.03
CA ASP A 262 25.81 0.77 3.13
C ASP A 262 25.41 0.55 4.60
N VAL A 263 24.15 0.22 4.84
CA VAL A 263 23.59 -0.03 6.18
C VAL A 263 23.16 -1.49 6.20
N ASP A 264 23.62 -2.26 7.18
CA ASP A 264 23.19 -3.64 7.32
C ASP A 264 21.68 -3.66 7.59
N LEU A 265 20.95 -4.59 6.96
CA LEU A 265 19.54 -4.82 7.28
C LEU A 265 19.33 -5.12 8.75
N ARG A 266 20.30 -5.78 9.40
CA ARG A 266 20.28 -6.01 10.84
C ARG A 266 20.22 -4.70 11.59
N GLU A 267 21.04 -3.70 11.23
CA GLU A 267 20.98 -2.37 11.86
C GLU A 267 19.64 -1.66 11.59
N VAL A 268 19.13 -1.72 10.35
CA VAL A 268 17.81 -1.14 10.00
C VAL A 268 16.64 -1.84 10.71
N THR A 269 16.77 -3.13 11.05
CA THR A 269 15.76 -3.93 11.74
C THR A 269 15.96 -4.02 13.26
N GLY A 270 16.96 -3.34 13.83
CA GLY A 270 17.18 -3.27 15.29
C GLY A 270 18.06 -4.37 15.89
N GLY A 271 18.92 -4.99 15.09
CA GLY A 271 19.88 -6.03 15.47
C GLY A 271 19.71 -7.36 14.70
N GLY A 272 18.66 -7.47 13.89
CA GLY A 272 18.16 -8.76 13.41
C GLY A 272 17.42 -9.54 14.51
N LEU A 273 16.80 -10.66 14.15
CA LEU A 273 16.17 -11.56 15.11
C LEU A 273 17.27 -12.23 15.97
N THR A 274 17.32 -11.92 17.26
CA THR A 274 18.24 -12.54 18.22
C THR A 274 17.51 -13.63 19.03
N GLY A 275 18.15 -14.78 19.14
CA GLY A 275 17.56 -16.03 19.62
C GLY A 275 17.70 -17.14 18.59
N ALA A 276 17.39 -18.39 18.97
CA ALA A 276 17.17 -19.43 17.98
C ALA A 276 15.99 -18.99 17.11
N VAL A 277 16.13 -19.06 15.78
CA VAL A 277 14.98 -18.93 14.88
C VAL A 277 14.19 -20.23 15.04
N GLU A 278 13.31 -20.29 16.04
CA GLU A 278 12.23 -21.27 16.00
C GLU A 278 11.45 -21.01 14.73
N SER A 279 11.46 -21.98 13.81
CA SER A 279 10.53 -22.00 12.70
C SER A 279 9.14 -21.87 13.29
N SER A 280 8.45 -20.78 12.95
CA SER A 280 7.13 -20.51 13.52
C SER A 280 6.24 -21.72 13.24
N LYS A 281 5.74 -22.35 14.31
CA LYS A 281 4.79 -23.48 14.24
C LYS A 281 3.47 -23.10 13.54
N LEU A 282 3.30 -21.82 13.18
CA LEU A 282 2.15 -21.20 12.53
C LEU A 282 2.52 -20.44 11.25
N ALA A 283 3.78 -20.40 10.83
CA ALA A 283 4.12 -19.98 9.46
C ALA A 283 3.99 -21.21 8.54
N GLY A 284 3.27 -21.07 7.44
CA GLY A 284 3.29 -22.05 6.36
C GLY A 284 4.72 -22.17 5.83
N GLY A 285 5.43 -23.21 6.27
CA GLY A 285 6.87 -23.35 6.04
C GLY A 285 7.21 -23.47 4.55
N SER A 286 8.40 -22.96 4.19
CA SER A 286 9.10 -23.43 3.00
C SER A 286 9.20 -24.95 3.05
N TYR A 287 8.82 -25.61 1.95
CA TYR A 287 8.62 -27.07 1.87
C TYR A 287 9.91 -27.92 2.06
N GLU A 288 11.04 -27.26 2.30
CA GLU A 288 12.40 -27.81 2.19
C GLU A 288 12.91 -28.36 3.54
N ASP A 289 12.45 -27.82 4.67
CA ASP A 289 13.02 -28.10 6.01
C ASP A 289 12.61 -29.46 6.63
N LYS A 290 11.66 -30.19 6.04
CA LYS A 290 11.12 -31.44 6.62
C LYS A 290 11.59 -32.74 5.98
N MET A 291 12.51 -32.70 5.00
CA MET A 291 12.90 -33.91 4.26
C MET A 291 13.83 -34.89 5.00
N ASN A 292 14.37 -34.55 6.18
CA ASN A 292 15.35 -35.40 6.91
C ASN A 292 14.97 -35.63 8.39
N SER A 293 13.95 -36.44 8.66
CA SER A 293 13.91 -37.44 9.77
C SER A 293 12.56 -38.15 9.86
N ALA A 294 12.56 -39.42 10.25
CA ALA A 294 11.36 -40.27 10.34
C ALA A 294 11.14 -40.87 11.75
N ALA A 295 9.86 -41.03 12.16
CA ALA A 295 9.30 -42.12 13.01
C ALA A 295 9.73 -42.32 14.51
N VAL A 296 8.87 -42.58 15.52
CA VAL A 296 7.37 -42.49 15.63
C VAL A 296 6.85 -41.70 16.87
N PRO A 297 6.60 -42.22 18.11
CA PRO A 297 5.37 -41.80 18.82
C PRO A 297 5.47 -41.20 20.24
N ALA A 298 4.46 -40.36 20.51
CA ALA A 298 3.79 -39.92 21.75
C ALA A 298 4.14 -40.50 23.15
N ALA A 299 4.16 -39.62 24.17
CA ALA A 299 3.28 -39.64 25.36
C ALA A 299 3.40 -38.31 26.16
N ALA A 300 2.56 -38.08 27.19
CA ALA A 300 2.23 -36.74 27.73
C ALA A 300 2.42 -36.54 29.27
N ALA A 301 2.12 -35.30 29.72
CA ALA A 301 1.94 -34.79 31.11
C ALA A 301 3.22 -34.48 31.95
N ALA A 302 3.23 -33.54 32.91
CA ALA A 302 2.46 -32.30 33.17
C ALA A 302 3.13 -31.50 34.34
N ALA A 303 2.82 -30.20 34.51
CA ALA A 303 3.30 -29.36 35.63
C ALA A 303 2.16 -28.53 36.29
N PRO A 304 2.28 -28.07 37.55
CA PRO A 304 1.15 -27.64 38.39
C PRO A 304 0.79 -26.13 38.37
N ALA A 305 -0.28 -25.74 39.07
CA ALA A 305 -1.03 -24.48 38.90
C ALA A 305 -1.39 -23.72 40.20
N ALA A 306 -1.77 -22.43 40.09
CA ALA A 306 -2.80 -21.69 40.89
C ALA A 306 -2.78 -20.18 40.52
N GLY A 307 -3.87 -19.40 40.50
CA GLY A 307 -5.30 -19.71 40.63
C GLY A 307 -6.21 -18.45 40.73
N GLY A 308 -7.54 -18.62 40.73
CA GLY A 308 -8.53 -17.74 41.40
C GLY A 308 -9.24 -16.60 40.62
N GLY A 309 -10.56 -16.73 40.41
CA GLY A 309 -11.48 -15.61 40.08
C GLY A 309 -12.55 -15.95 39.02
N GLY A 310 -13.84 -15.87 39.37
CA GLY A 310 -14.95 -16.31 38.50
C GLY A 310 -15.82 -15.18 37.92
N GLY A 311 -16.37 -15.41 36.73
CA GLY A 311 -17.36 -14.56 36.06
C GLY A 311 -18.05 -15.32 34.91
N GLY A 312 -19.34 -15.09 34.68
CA GLY A 312 -20.14 -15.84 33.69
C GLY A 312 -19.73 -15.52 32.25
N GLY A 313 -19.56 -16.57 31.43
CA GLY A 313 -19.18 -16.46 30.02
C GLY A 313 -20.36 -16.56 29.06
N ILE A 314 -20.20 -16.00 27.85
CA ILE A 314 -21.19 -16.04 26.76
C ILE A 314 -21.22 -17.46 26.17
N SER A 315 -22.41 -18.00 25.87
CA SER A 315 -22.55 -19.35 25.32
C SER A 315 -22.47 -19.37 23.78
N LEU A 316 -22.00 -20.48 23.20
CA LEU A 316 -22.02 -20.67 21.73
C LEU A 316 -23.45 -20.61 21.14
N ALA A 317 -24.47 -20.97 21.92
CA ALA A 317 -25.87 -20.85 21.51
C ALA A 317 -26.37 -19.40 21.46
N ASP A 318 -25.72 -18.49 22.21
CA ASP A 318 -25.97 -17.05 22.08
C ASP A 318 -25.23 -16.49 20.86
N VAL A 319 -23.94 -16.82 20.68
CA VAL A 319 -23.16 -16.40 19.50
C VAL A 319 -23.87 -16.80 18.20
N ALA A 320 -24.43 -18.00 18.12
CA ALA A 320 -25.15 -18.50 16.93
C ALA A 320 -26.36 -17.65 16.47
N LYS A 321 -26.88 -16.76 17.32
CA LYS A 321 -27.96 -15.82 16.98
C LYS A 321 -27.48 -14.66 16.11
N HIS A 322 -26.21 -14.28 16.26
CA HIS A 322 -25.57 -13.11 15.64
C HIS A 322 -24.81 -13.55 14.37
N ASN A 323 -25.56 -13.95 13.34
CA ASN A 323 -25.04 -14.66 12.16
C ASN A 323 -25.23 -13.91 10.80
N SER A 324 -25.45 -12.59 10.83
CA SER A 324 -25.79 -11.79 9.65
C SER A 324 -24.86 -10.58 9.46
N LYS A 325 -24.85 -9.94 8.28
CA LYS A 325 -24.04 -8.72 8.06
C LYS A 325 -24.42 -7.54 8.98
N ALA A 326 -25.67 -7.46 9.43
CA ALA A 326 -26.14 -6.40 10.32
C ALA A 326 -25.93 -6.74 11.81
N ASP A 327 -25.52 -7.98 12.12
CA ASP A 327 -25.40 -8.52 13.47
C ASP A 327 -24.53 -9.79 13.42
N CYS A 328 -23.21 -9.64 13.60
CA CYS A 328 -22.18 -10.62 13.30
C CYS A 328 -21.22 -10.82 14.46
N TRP A 329 -21.37 -11.92 15.21
CA TRP A 329 -20.42 -12.32 16.24
C TRP A 329 -19.62 -13.55 15.81
N VAL A 330 -18.38 -13.66 16.30
CA VAL A 330 -17.51 -14.83 16.10
C VAL A 330 -16.78 -15.18 17.40
N VAL A 331 -16.45 -16.45 17.62
CA VAL A 331 -15.53 -16.84 18.71
C VAL A 331 -14.12 -17.01 18.16
N VAL A 332 -13.12 -16.43 18.83
CA VAL A 332 -11.70 -16.65 18.53
C VAL A 332 -10.93 -16.81 19.84
N ASN A 333 -10.17 -17.90 19.97
CA ASN A 333 -9.36 -18.24 21.15
C ASN A 333 -10.18 -18.25 22.45
N GLY A 334 -11.45 -18.66 22.38
CA GLY A 334 -12.38 -18.64 23.52
C GLY A 334 -12.84 -17.24 23.94
N GLN A 335 -12.49 -16.20 23.19
CA GLN A 335 -13.07 -14.86 23.29
C GLN A 335 -14.26 -14.76 22.34
N VAL A 336 -15.35 -14.13 22.75
CA VAL A 336 -16.45 -13.79 21.85
C VAL A 336 -16.23 -12.37 21.35
N LEU A 337 -16.28 -12.18 20.03
CA LEU A 337 -16.09 -10.91 19.37
C LEU A 337 -17.37 -10.48 18.64
N ASP A 338 -17.84 -9.27 18.90
CA ASP A 338 -18.74 -8.55 17.99
C ASP A 338 -17.88 -7.88 16.90
N VAL A 339 -17.99 -8.40 15.68
CA VAL A 339 -17.23 -7.93 14.52
C VAL A 339 -18.12 -7.17 13.54
N THR A 340 -19.38 -6.91 13.86
CA THR A 340 -20.38 -6.25 12.99
C THR A 340 -19.86 -4.95 12.40
N SER A 341 -19.32 -4.07 13.24
CA SER A 341 -18.74 -2.78 12.83
C SER A 341 -17.35 -2.91 12.17
N PHE A 342 -16.64 -4.02 12.42
CA PHE A 342 -15.31 -4.29 11.87
C PHE A 342 -15.34 -5.01 10.51
N LEU A 343 -16.49 -5.56 10.09
CA LEU A 343 -16.65 -6.28 8.82
C LEU A 343 -16.09 -5.50 7.63
N SER A 344 -16.41 -4.22 7.52
CA SER A 344 -15.98 -3.33 6.43
C SER A 344 -14.52 -2.88 6.53
N GLU A 345 -13.89 -3.04 7.71
CA GLU A 345 -12.49 -2.66 7.96
C GLU A 345 -11.52 -3.84 7.82
N HIS A 346 -12.04 -5.07 7.79
CA HIS A 346 -11.23 -6.28 7.68
C HIS A 346 -10.41 -6.33 6.38
N PRO A 347 -9.06 -6.40 6.43
CA PRO A 347 -8.22 -6.35 5.23
C PRO A 347 -8.43 -7.49 4.22
N GLY A 348 -8.98 -8.63 4.66
CA GLY A 348 -9.37 -9.75 3.80
C GLY A 348 -10.74 -9.59 3.13
N GLY A 349 -11.43 -8.47 3.38
CA GLY A 349 -12.81 -8.19 2.98
C GLY A 349 -13.86 -8.80 3.91
N GLU A 350 -15.07 -8.22 3.91
CA GLU A 350 -16.20 -8.63 4.77
C GLU A 350 -16.51 -10.13 4.69
N LEU A 351 -16.48 -10.69 3.48
CA LEU A 351 -16.88 -12.08 3.21
C LEU A 351 -16.04 -13.12 3.98
N ALA A 352 -14.78 -12.77 4.28
CA ALA A 352 -13.88 -13.64 5.03
C ALA A 352 -14.35 -13.84 6.48
N ILE A 353 -14.95 -12.83 7.10
CA ILE A 353 -15.55 -12.92 8.43
C ILE A 353 -16.98 -13.47 8.36
N LEU A 354 -17.79 -12.99 7.41
CA LEU A 354 -19.20 -13.41 7.26
C LEU A 354 -19.39 -14.93 7.08
N THR A 355 -18.40 -15.63 6.53
CA THR A 355 -18.39 -17.10 6.42
C THR A 355 -18.52 -17.80 7.79
N PHE A 356 -18.05 -17.14 8.85
CA PHE A 356 -18.01 -17.62 10.23
C PHE A 356 -18.98 -16.89 11.17
N ALA A 357 -19.85 -16.02 10.65
CA ALA A 357 -20.85 -15.32 11.45
C ALA A 357 -21.69 -16.32 12.28
N GLY A 358 -21.77 -16.08 13.59
CA GLY A 358 -22.42 -16.94 14.58
C GLY A 358 -21.64 -18.21 14.97
N LYS A 359 -20.35 -18.33 14.65
CA LYS A 359 -19.56 -19.57 14.85
C LYS A 359 -18.25 -19.32 15.58
N ASP A 360 -17.62 -20.40 16.00
CA ASP A 360 -16.21 -20.40 16.37
C ASP A 360 -15.35 -20.38 15.09
N ALA A 361 -14.44 -19.41 15.03
CA ALA A 361 -13.50 -19.13 13.95
C ALA A 361 -12.05 -19.22 14.45
N THR A 362 -11.80 -19.79 15.64
CA THR A 362 -10.48 -19.85 16.28
C THR A 362 -9.43 -20.50 15.38
N GLU A 363 -9.79 -21.61 14.74
CA GLU A 363 -8.88 -22.35 13.86
C GLU A 363 -8.51 -21.49 12.63
N GLU A 364 -9.52 -20.99 11.91
CA GLU A 364 -9.33 -20.21 10.68
C GLU A 364 -8.70 -18.83 10.92
N PHE A 365 -8.95 -18.21 12.07
CA PHE A 365 -8.29 -16.96 12.46
C PHE A 365 -6.80 -17.19 12.70
N ASN A 366 -6.44 -18.16 13.56
CA ASN A 366 -5.05 -18.44 13.95
C ASN A 366 -4.20 -18.98 12.79
N MET A 367 -4.81 -19.56 11.74
CA MET A 367 -4.10 -19.99 10.54
C MET A 367 -3.67 -18.85 9.61
N ILE A 368 -4.19 -17.62 9.81
CA ILE A 368 -3.92 -16.46 8.94
C ILE A 368 -3.29 -15.30 9.73
N HIS A 369 -3.67 -15.15 11.00
CA HIS A 369 -3.35 -14.00 11.84
C HIS A 369 -2.50 -14.43 13.04
N PRO A 370 -1.38 -13.75 13.34
CA PRO A 370 -0.64 -14.01 14.57
C PRO A 370 -1.47 -13.68 15.83
N PRO A 371 -1.15 -14.29 16.99
CA PRO A 371 -2.03 -14.27 18.17
C PRO A 371 -2.29 -12.87 18.77
N ASP A 372 -1.45 -11.88 18.47
CA ASP A 372 -1.58 -10.49 18.94
C ASP A 372 -2.56 -9.66 18.11
N VAL A 373 -3.01 -10.13 16.93
CA VAL A 373 -3.80 -9.33 15.97
C VAL A 373 -5.10 -8.81 16.57
N ILE A 374 -5.82 -9.61 17.38
CA ILE A 374 -7.07 -9.13 18.02
C ILE A 374 -6.75 -7.96 18.94
N GLY A 375 -5.82 -8.13 19.89
CA GLY A 375 -5.44 -7.07 20.83
C GLY A 375 -4.83 -5.82 20.17
N LYS A 376 -4.30 -5.95 18.95
CA LYS A 376 -3.62 -4.88 18.21
C LYS A 376 -4.51 -4.12 17.22
N TYR A 377 -5.52 -4.78 16.64
CA TYR A 377 -6.35 -4.22 15.56
C TYR A 377 -7.85 -4.23 15.83
N ALA A 378 -8.35 -5.11 16.70
CA ALA A 378 -9.76 -5.18 17.07
C ALA A 378 -9.98 -5.53 18.56
N PRO A 379 -9.33 -4.81 19.51
CA PRO A 379 -9.47 -5.11 20.94
C PRO A 379 -10.91 -4.85 21.42
N ASP A 380 -11.55 -3.80 20.90
CA ASP A 380 -12.89 -3.34 21.28
C ASP A 380 -14.00 -4.27 20.78
N SER A 381 -13.71 -5.11 19.78
CA SER A 381 -14.63 -6.16 19.34
C SER A 381 -14.83 -7.25 20.40
N VAL A 382 -13.91 -7.42 21.36
CA VAL A 382 -14.01 -8.48 22.38
C VAL A 382 -15.09 -8.15 23.42
N ILE A 383 -16.26 -8.79 23.28
CA ILE A 383 -17.41 -8.60 24.19
C ILE A 383 -17.45 -9.60 25.36
N GLY A 384 -16.62 -10.64 25.35
CA GLY A 384 -16.55 -11.58 26.47
C GLY A 384 -15.66 -12.80 26.23
N LYS A 385 -15.80 -13.81 27.08
CA LYS A 385 -15.18 -15.14 26.95
C LYS A 385 -16.22 -16.24 27.09
N VAL A 386 -15.91 -17.41 26.54
CA VAL A 386 -16.77 -18.60 26.61
C VAL A 386 -16.67 -19.26 28.00
N GLY A 387 -17.81 -19.75 28.52
CA GLY A 387 -17.96 -20.36 29.84
C GLY A 387 -17.35 -21.77 29.99
N SER A 388 -17.17 -22.23 31.24
CA SER A 388 -16.06 -23.10 31.68
C SER A 388 -16.00 -24.57 31.21
N GLY A 389 -14.76 -24.99 30.88
CA GLY A 389 -14.26 -26.37 30.89
C GLY A 389 -12.74 -26.46 30.60
N ALA A 390 -11.88 -26.11 31.58
CA ALA A 390 -10.39 -26.05 31.48
C ALA A 390 -9.69 -27.40 31.87
N PRO A 391 -8.33 -27.60 31.96
CA PRO A 391 -7.11 -26.73 31.76
C PRO A 391 -5.95 -27.36 30.88
N ALA A 392 -4.90 -26.71 30.31
CA ALA A 392 -3.62 -26.06 30.79
C ALA A 392 -2.49 -27.02 31.33
N ALA A 393 -1.13 -26.87 31.17
CA ALA A 393 -0.20 -25.95 30.43
C ALA A 393 1.30 -26.44 30.33
N ALA A 394 2.14 -25.83 29.42
CA ALA A 394 3.62 -25.48 29.38
C ALA A 394 4.79 -26.31 30.07
N PRO A 395 6.12 -25.96 29.97
CA PRO A 395 7.06 -25.83 28.80
C PRO A 395 8.54 -26.40 29.00
N ALA A 396 9.48 -26.07 28.08
CA ALA A 396 10.99 -26.11 28.14
C ALA A 396 11.76 -27.44 27.82
N ALA A 397 13.06 -27.51 27.42
CA ALA A 397 14.01 -26.58 26.73
C ALA A 397 15.39 -27.22 26.28
N ASN A 398 16.07 -26.57 25.31
CA ASN A 398 17.54 -26.50 24.97
C ASN A 398 18.45 -27.68 24.50
N GLY A 399 19.24 -27.37 23.44
CA GLY A 399 20.48 -28.04 22.96
C GLY A 399 20.48 -28.25 21.43
N GLY A 400 21.55 -28.05 20.63
CA GLY A 400 22.90 -27.50 20.80
C GLY A 400 23.56 -27.39 19.39
N LEU A 401 24.43 -26.40 19.13
CA LEU A 401 24.86 -26.01 17.77
C LEU A 401 26.00 -26.86 17.18
N ALA A 402 26.02 -27.02 15.85
CA ALA A 402 27.18 -27.43 15.05
C ALA A 402 27.26 -26.62 13.74
N GLU A 403 28.47 -26.30 13.29
CA GLU A 403 28.75 -25.32 12.22
C GLU A 403 28.63 -25.85 10.78
N PRO A 404 28.37 -24.98 9.77
CA PRO A 404 28.14 -25.39 8.39
C PRO A 404 29.42 -25.61 7.57
N LEU A 405 29.55 -26.79 6.97
CA LEU A 405 30.58 -27.14 5.99
C LEU A 405 30.14 -26.84 4.55
N LEU A 406 30.50 -25.67 3.99
CA LEU A 406 30.55 -25.50 2.53
C LEU A 406 31.70 -24.57 2.09
N ALA A 407 32.75 -25.18 1.56
CA ALA A 407 33.76 -24.51 0.75
C ALA A 407 34.16 -25.41 -0.43
N LYS A 408 33.88 -24.97 -1.67
CA LYS A 408 34.73 -25.07 -2.88
C LYS A 408 33.96 -24.80 -4.20
N GLY A 409 34.63 -24.10 -5.12
CA GLY A 409 34.26 -23.99 -6.55
C GLY A 409 33.32 -22.82 -6.89
N GLY A 410 33.64 -21.85 -7.75
CA GLY A 410 34.91 -21.55 -8.43
C GLY A 410 34.79 -21.41 -9.95
N HIS A 411 34.44 -20.23 -10.46
CA HIS A 411 34.51 -19.88 -11.89
C HIS A 411 35.07 -18.47 -12.12
N GLN A 412 35.69 -18.26 -13.28
CA GLN A 412 36.62 -17.15 -13.56
C GLN A 412 35.90 -15.82 -13.84
N GLY A 413 36.32 -14.76 -13.15
CA GLY A 413 35.91 -13.37 -13.44
C GLY A 413 36.75 -12.74 -14.56
N LYS A 414 36.11 -11.91 -15.41
CA LYS A 414 36.80 -11.08 -16.41
C LYS A 414 37.34 -9.79 -15.78
N ASP A 415 38.42 -9.25 -16.35
CA ASP A 415 39.13 -8.06 -15.84
C ASP A 415 38.25 -6.79 -15.87
N TRP A 416 38.29 -6.04 -14.76
CA TRP A 416 37.49 -4.85 -14.48
C TRP A 416 38.27 -3.53 -14.64
N SER A 417 39.54 -3.56 -15.02
CA SER A 417 40.44 -2.39 -15.11
C SER A 417 39.89 -1.19 -15.93
N ARG A 418 39.00 -1.44 -16.90
CA ARG A 418 38.31 -0.40 -17.70
C ARG A 418 37.12 0.24 -16.97
N SER A 419 36.47 -0.46 -16.04
CA SER A 419 35.39 0.06 -15.20
C SER A 419 35.91 1.09 -14.20
N GLU A 420 37.10 0.85 -13.65
CA GLU A 420 37.74 1.69 -12.65
C GLU A 420 38.12 3.08 -13.18
N LYS A 421 38.74 3.16 -14.37
CA LYS A 421 39.02 4.46 -15.03
C LYS A 421 37.74 5.24 -15.37
N ASN A 422 36.67 4.53 -15.74
CA ASN A 422 35.36 5.14 -15.97
C ASN A 422 34.62 5.50 -14.66
N ARG A 423 35.02 4.95 -13.51
CA ARG A 423 34.56 5.37 -12.17
C ARG A 423 35.18 6.71 -11.82
N GLU A 424 36.50 6.86 -11.95
CA GLU A 424 37.22 8.09 -11.64
C GLU A 424 36.74 9.31 -12.43
N MET A 425 36.41 9.14 -13.73
CA MET A 425 35.85 10.24 -14.53
C MET A 425 34.45 10.68 -14.05
N ARG A 426 33.63 9.78 -13.50
CA ARG A 426 32.29 10.11 -12.98
C ARG A 426 32.30 10.73 -11.59
N MET A 427 33.30 10.43 -10.76
CA MET A 427 33.42 11.01 -9.41
C MET A 427 33.70 12.53 -9.42
N LYS A 428 34.04 13.13 -10.57
CA LYS A 428 34.08 14.59 -10.79
C LYS A 428 32.70 15.22 -11.06
N GLY A 429 31.62 14.46 -10.85
CA GLY A 429 30.27 14.71 -11.38
C GLY A 429 29.38 15.63 -10.55
N GLU A 430 28.99 15.24 -9.34
CA GLU A 430 27.76 15.72 -8.70
C GLU A 430 27.91 16.18 -7.23
N GLY A 431 27.02 17.07 -6.80
CA GLY A 431 27.20 17.95 -5.63
C GLY A 431 27.58 19.40 -5.97
N LYS A 432 27.53 19.79 -7.25
CA LYS A 432 28.08 21.03 -7.81
C LYS A 432 27.35 22.34 -7.49
N ILE A 433 26.19 22.34 -6.81
CA ILE A 433 25.54 23.57 -6.33
C ILE A 433 25.83 23.73 -4.83
N PRO A 434 26.91 24.45 -4.45
CA PRO A 434 27.27 24.68 -3.04
C PRO A 434 26.31 25.66 -2.36
N GLY A 435 26.55 25.88 -1.06
CA GLY A 435 25.90 26.97 -0.32
C GLY A 435 24.39 26.78 -0.14
N TRP A 436 23.65 27.89 -0.25
CA TRP A 436 22.19 27.96 -0.05
C TRP A 436 21.39 27.65 -1.32
N TRP A 437 21.94 27.91 -2.51
CA TRP A 437 21.28 27.66 -3.79
C TRP A 437 20.90 26.19 -3.99
N GLY A 438 21.75 25.25 -3.56
CA GLY A 438 21.40 23.83 -3.57
C GLY A 438 20.21 23.54 -2.65
N ALA A 439 20.15 24.16 -1.47
CA ALA A 439 19.02 23.99 -0.55
C ALA A 439 17.71 24.55 -1.13
N VAL A 440 17.76 25.71 -1.82
CA VAL A 440 16.59 26.29 -2.51
C VAL A 440 16.09 25.31 -3.57
N PHE A 441 17.00 24.85 -4.44
CA PHE A 441 16.67 23.99 -5.57
C PHE A 441 15.99 22.68 -5.14
N TYR A 442 16.59 21.95 -4.19
CA TYR A 442 16.00 20.69 -3.72
C TYR A 442 14.73 20.89 -2.90
N MET A 443 14.60 21.99 -2.16
CA MET A 443 13.38 22.32 -1.41
C MET A 443 12.21 22.64 -2.36
N VAL A 444 12.44 23.45 -3.41
CA VAL A 444 11.43 23.75 -4.44
C VAL A 444 11.03 22.48 -5.20
N LEU A 445 12.00 21.64 -5.58
CA LEU A 445 11.73 20.40 -6.30
C LEU A 445 10.90 19.40 -5.47
N GLY A 446 11.22 19.23 -4.18
CA GLY A 446 10.43 18.42 -3.26
C GLY A 446 9.01 18.98 -3.03
N PHE A 447 8.88 20.31 -2.98
CA PHE A 447 7.60 20.98 -2.79
C PHE A 447 6.67 20.84 -4.01
N LEU A 448 7.19 21.05 -5.22
CA LEU A 448 6.47 20.83 -6.48
C LEU A 448 6.02 19.36 -6.63
N LYS A 449 6.87 18.42 -6.22
CA LYS A 449 6.57 16.99 -6.23
C LYS A 449 5.36 16.64 -5.37
N GLU A 450 5.33 17.04 -4.09
CA GLU A 450 4.22 16.68 -3.19
C GLU A 450 2.90 17.38 -3.55
N ILE A 451 2.95 18.59 -4.13
CA ILE A 451 1.76 19.22 -4.73
C ILE A 451 1.21 18.35 -5.86
N LEU A 452 2.04 17.95 -6.82
CA LEU A 452 1.62 17.14 -7.97
C LEU A 452 1.02 15.80 -7.54
N PHE A 453 1.64 15.09 -6.60
CA PHE A 453 1.14 13.80 -6.10
C PHE A 453 -0.14 13.89 -5.26
N THR A 454 -0.49 15.08 -4.76
CA THR A 454 -1.72 15.30 -3.98
C THR A 454 -2.86 15.83 -4.86
N ILE A 455 -2.58 16.46 -6.00
CA ILE A 455 -3.57 16.87 -7.01
C ILE A 455 -4.00 15.70 -7.92
N VAL A 456 -3.08 14.80 -8.29
CA VAL A 456 -3.40 13.66 -9.15
C VAL A 456 -4.13 12.55 -8.34
N PRO A 457 -5.34 12.13 -8.73
CA PRO A 457 -6.16 11.22 -7.92
C PRO A 457 -5.50 9.85 -7.75
N GLN A 458 -5.15 9.51 -6.51
CA GLN A 458 -4.89 8.15 -6.10
C GLN A 458 -6.20 7.35 -6.11
N LYS A 459 -6.17 6.08 -6.52
CA LYS A 459 -7.39 5.27 -6.74
C LYS A 459 -8.26 5.05 -5.49
N ASN A 460 -7.74 5.31 -4.29
CA ASN A 460 -8.49 5.32 -3.03
C ASN A 460 -8.06 6.52 -2.18
N VAL A 461 -9.01 7.29 -1.63
CA VAL A 461 -8.74 8.27 -0.57
C VAL A 461 -8.86 7.57 0.78
N THR A 462 -7.74 7.06 1.31
CA THR A 462 -7.69 6.42 2.64
C THR A 462 -7.26 7.42 3.70
N PHE A 463 -8.12 7.71 4.68
CA PHE A 463 -7.82 8.60 5.82
C PHE A 463 -6.91 7.92 6.86
N ASN A 464 -5.67 7.63 6.48
CA ASN A 464 -4.69 7.05 7.39
C ASN A 464 -4.10 8.13 8.31
N GLY A 465 -4.04 7.86 9.63
CA GLY A 465 -3.40 8.72 10.63
C GLY A 465 -1.86 8.80 10.54
N ASP A 466 -1.27 8.43 9.40
CA ASP A 466 0.16 8.30 9.21
C ASP A 466 0.89 9.66 9.07
N ARG A 467 2.22 9.61 8.99
CA ARG A 467 3.06 10.83 8.89
C ARG A 467 3.10 11.43 7.47
N VAL A 468 2.69 10.68 6.46
CA VAL A 468 2.68 11.12 5.05
C VAL A 468 1.42 11.92 4.76
N GLY A 469 0.23 11.45 5.19
CA GLY A 469 -1.03 12.20 5.09
C GLY A 469 -0.99 13.55 5.82
N LEU A 470 -0.36 13.61 7.01
CA LEU A 470 -0.15 14.87 7.72
C LEU A 470 0.79 15.83 6.94
N THR A 471 1.86 15.31 6.34
CA THR A 471 2.77 16.12 5.51
C THR A 471 2.04 16.69 4.29
N ARG A 472 1.27 15.86 3.57
CA ARG A 472 0.53 16.28 2.36
C ARG A 472 -0.53 17.34 2.65
N SER A 473 -1.35 17.14 3.69
CA SER A 473 -2.35 18.15 4.10
C SER A 473 -1.71 19.48 4.51
N ALA A 474 -0.55 19.44 5.19
CA ALA A 474 0.18 20.65 5.55
C ALA A 474 0.75 21.41 4.34
N MET A 475 1.22 20.71 3.29
CA MET A 475 1.68 21.36 2.06
C MET A 475 0.53 22.00 1.27
N PHE A 476 -0.67 21.40 1.28
CA PHE A 476 -1.87 22.00 0.70
C PHE A 476 -2.26 23.31 1.37
N LEU A 477 -2.23 23.35 2.71
CA LEU A 477 -2.49 24.58 3.47
C LEU A 477 -1.40 25.64 3.25
N PHE A 478 -0.14 25.24 3.08
CA PHE A 478 0.98 26.16 2.80
C PHE A 478 0.82 26.92 1.47
N VAL A 479 0.28 26.28 0.43
CA VAL A 479 -0.03 26.98 -0.84
C VAL A 479 -1.09 28.07 -0.62
N PHE A 480 -2.14 27.78 0.16
CA PHE A 480 -3.13 28.80 0.52
C PHE A 480 -2.52 29.96 1.31
N ILE A 481 -1.63 29.69 2.27
CA ILE A 481 -0.95 30.72 3.07
C ILE A 481 -0.14 31.68 2.18
N ILE A 482 0.51 31.18 1.13
CA ILE A 482 1.21 32.03 0.15
C ILE A 482 0.22 32.87 -0.66
N ILE A 483 -0.85 32.25 -1.18
CA ILE A 483 -1.87 32.95 -1.98
C ILE A 483 -2.53 34.06 -1.16
N HIS A 484 -2.91 33.78 0.09
CA HIS A 484 -3.50 34.77 0.99
C HIS A 484 -2.52 35.89 1.36
N ALA A 485 -1.25 35.56 1.65
CA ALA A 485 -0.24 36.59 1.91
C ALA A 485 0.01 37.50 0.69
N VAL A 486 0.03 36.95 -0.52
CA VAL A 486 0.11 37.73 -1.78
C VAL A 486 -1.14 38.59 -1.96
N GLY A 487 -2.33 38.01 -1.75
CA GLY A 487 -3.60 38.73 -1.81
C GLY A 487 -3.66 39.94 -0.90
N ASN A 488 -3.18 39.76 0.33
CA ASN A 488 -3.11 40.85 1.29
C ASN A 488 -2.19 41.98 0.77
N LEU A 489 -1.06 41.69 0.09
CA LEU A 489 -0.19 42.75 -0.48
C LEU A 489 -0.93 43.72 -1.44
N HIS A 490 -2.08 43.33 -2.00
CA HIS A 490 -2.90 44.23 -2.84
C HIS A 490 -3.54 45.38 -2.05
N VAL A 491 -3.63 45.34 -0.71
CA VAL A 491 -4.13 46.48 0.10
C VAL A 491 -3.28 47.74 -0.15
N PHE A 492 -1.97 47.56 -0.36
CA PHE A 492 -1.02 48.65 -0.58
C PHE A 492 -1.17 49.30 -1.97
N LEU A 493 -1.96 48.70 -2.85
CA LEU A 493 -2.29 49.21 -4.18
C LEU A 493 -3.65 49.94 -4.21
N GLY A 494 -4.37 49.99 -3.08
CA GLY A 494 -5.61 50.74 -2.91
C GLY A 494 -6.89 49.91 -3.09
N PRO A 495 -8.07 50.52 -2.87
CA PRO A 495 -9.35 49.82 -2.81
C PRO A 495 -9.75 49.15 -4.12
N ASP A 496 -9.50 49.76 -5.29
CA ASP A 496 -9.84 49.16 -6.59
C ASP A 496 -9.08 47.84 -6.83
N ASP A 497 -7.80 47.79 -6.44
CA ASP A 497 -6.96 46.62 -6.64
C ASP A 497 -7.26 45.52 -5.61
N PHE A 498 -7.47 45.89 -4.35
CA PHE A 498 -7.80 44.96 -3.28
C PHE A 498 -9.22 44.38 -3.40
N ASN A 499 -10.24 45.23 -3.59
CA ASN A 499 -11.61 44.78 -3.82
C ASN A 499 -11.73 44.05 -5.18
N GLY A 500 -10.92 44.44 -6.18
CA GLY A 500 -10.80 43.74 -7.46
C GLY A 500 -10.19 42.34 -7.35
N TYR A 501 -9.14 42.18 -6.54
CA TYR A 501 -8.56 40.87 -6.22
C TYR A 501 -9.59 39.96 -5.51
N GLY A 502 -10.36 40.51 -4.56
CA GLY A 502 -11.49 39.80 -3.94
C GLY A 502 -12.55 39.38 -4.97
N TYR A 503 -12.94 40.28 -5.88
CA TYR A 503 -13.93 40.00 -6.91
C TYR A 503 -13.44 39.01 -7.99
N PHE A 504 -12.13 38.92 -8.25
CA PHE A 504 -11.55 37.90 -9.13
C PHE A 504 -11.87 36.48 -8.64
N TYR A 505 -11.83 36.21 -7.33
CA TYR A 505 -12.23 34.90 -6.81
C TYR A 505 -13.74 34.65 -6.91
N VAL A 506 -14.58 35.67 -6.74
CA VAL A 506 -16.03 35.56 -6.99
C VAL A 506 -16.31 35.18 -8.44
N ARG A 507 -15.50 35.67 -9.41
CA ARG A 507 -15.59 35.30 -10.82
C ARG A 507 -15.07 33.87 -11.13
N LEU A 508 -14.31 33.24 -10.23
CA LEU A 508 -13.91 31.82 -10.33
C LEU A 508 -14.98 30.88 -9.73
N TYR A 509 -16.23 31.16 -10.04
CA TYR A 509 -17.39 30.44 -9.53
C TYR A 509 -17.47 29.04 -10.14
N TRP A 510 -17.65 28.01 -9.32
CA TRP A 510 -17.69 26.61 -9.76
C TRP A 510 -18.64 25.82 -8.87
N THR A 511 -19.71 25.27 -9.45
CA THR A 511 -20.73 24.51 -8.72
C THR A 511 -20.36 23.03 -8.54
N GLY A 512 -19.06 22.73 -8.38
CA GLY A 512 -18.49 21.39 -8.52
C GLY A 512 -19.19 20.32 -7.67
N PHE A 513 -19.42 20.65 -6.40
CA PHE A 513 -20.12 19.79 -5.44
C PHE A 513 -21.55 20.25 -5.12
N GLY A 514 -22.13 21.12 -5.95
CA GLY A 514 -23.46 21.69 -5.72
C GLY A 514 -23.52 22.78 -4.65
N LEU A 515 -22.37 23.29 -4.18
CA LEU A 515 -22.30 24.41 -3.25
C LEU A 515 -22.35 25.75 -3.98
N ASN A 516 -22.87 26.79 -3.30
CA ASN A 516 -22.82 28.18 -3.75
C ASN A 516 -21.52 28.83 -3.27
N ALA A 517 -20.40 28.40 -3.84
CA ALA A 517 -19.04 28.78 -3.47
C ALA A 517 -18.15 28.92 -4.72
N ASN A 518 -17.03 29.64 -4.59
CA ASN A 518 -16.01 29.62 -5.65
C ASN A 518 -15.02 28.45 -5.48
N ILE A 519 -14.27 28.12 -6.54
CA ILE A 519 -13.34 26.99 -6.54
C ILE A 519 -12.26 27.08 -5.45
N VAL A 520 -11.90 28.30 -5.03
CA VAL A 520 -10.90 28.54 -3.99
C VAL A 520 -11.49 28.31 -2.60
N GLU A 521 -12.76 28.66 -2.37
CA GLU A 521 -13.50 28.34 -1.14
C GLU A 521 -13.70 26.84 -0.95
N GLU A 522 -14.10 26.11 -2.00
CA GLU A 522 -14.22 24.65 -1.93
C GLU A 522 -12.84 24.00 -1.67
N TYR A 523 -11.78 24.48 -2.31
CA TYR A 523 -10.41 24.03 -2.07
C TYR A 523 -9.93 24.30 -0.64
N ILE A 524 -10.16 25.51 -0.10
CA ILE A 524 -9.78 25.88 1.27
C ILE A 524 -10.56 25.03 2.27
N LEU A 525 -11.87 24.86 2.08
CA LEU A 525 -12.70 24.04 2.96
C LEU A 525 -12.20 22.59 2.97
N LEU A 526 -11.93 22.00 1.80
CA LEU A 526 -11.39 20.64 1.70
C LEU A 526 -10.01 20.52 2.35
N ALA A 527 -9.10 21.47 2.11
CA ALA A 527 -7.75 21.46 2.69
C ALA A 527 -7.78 21.65 4.21
N ALA A 528 -8.61 22.55 4.73
CA ALA A 528 -8.78 22.79 6.15
C ALA A 528 -9.43 21.58 6.84
N VAL A 529 -10.52 21.03 6.29
CA VAL A 529 -11.17 19.82 6.83
C VAL A 529 -10.20 18.64 6.81
N LEU A 530 -9.47 18.39 5.71
CA LEU A 530 -8.49 17.32 5.63
C LEU A 530 -7.38 17.49 6.68
N HIS A 531 -6.83 18.70 6.82
CA HIS A 531 -5.76 18.98 7.78
C HIS A 531 -6.25 18.84 9.23
N VAL A 532 -7.43 19.37 9.55
CA VAL A 532 -8.06 19.27 10.87
C VAL A 532 -8.42 17.84 11.21
N VAL A 533 -9.06 17.08 10.31
CA VAL A 533 -9.43 15.67 10.55
C VAL A 533 -8.19 14.80 10.76
N VAL A 534 -7.15 14.94 9.92
CA VAL A 534 -5.90 14.18 10.07
C VAL A 534 -5.15 14.59 11.34
N ALA A 535 -5.13 15.88 11.69
CA ALA A 535 -4.51 16.36 12.93
C ALA A 535 -5.28 15.88 14.17
N LEU A 536 -6.60 16.02 14.21
CA LEU A 536 -7.44 15.58 15.33
C LEU A 536 -7.40 14.07 15.50
N LYS A 537 -7.50 13.27 14.42
CA LYS A 537 -7.37 11.81 14.49
C LYS A 537 -6.01 11.40 15.07
N ARG A 538 -4.93 12.05 14.60
CA ARG A 538 -3.58 11.79 15.11
C ARG A 538 -3.41 12.23 16.57
N THR A 539 -4.01 13.34 16.98
CA THR A 539 -4.01 13.79 18.38
C THR A 539 -4.80 12.83 19.27
N TRP A 540 -5.97 12.36 18.81
CA TRP A 540 -6.80 11.35 19.47
C TRP A 540 -6.01 10.06 19.71
N ASP A 541 -5.39 9.51 18.65
CA ASP A 541 -4.57 8.30 18.68
C ASP A 541 -3.36 8.41 19.64
N ILE A 542 -2.82 9.62 19.83
CA ILE A 542 -1.75 9.89 20.80
C ILE A 542 -2.31 10.08 22.22
N SER A 543 -3.51 10.64 22.36
CA SER A 543 -4.06 11.09 23.65
C SER A 543 -4.50 9.96 24.59
N MET A 544 -4.91 8.80 24.07
CA MET A 544 -5.24 7.62 24.89
C MET A 544 -4.05 7.02 25.68
N SER A 545 -2.81 7.51 25.49
CA SER A 545 -1.61 6.87 26.02
C SER A 545 -0.65 7.76 26.85
N TYR A 546 -0.97 9.04 27.08
CA TYR A 546 -0.06 9.97 27.77
C TYR A 546 -0.72 11.01 28.68
N SER A 547 -0.01 11.36 29.77
CA SER A 547 -0.37 12.47 30.68
C SER A 547 -0.20 13.86 30.04
N VAL A 548 -1.10 14.77 30.43
CA VAL A 548 -1.18 16.17 30.00
C VAL A 548 0.13 16.95 30.22
N ALA A 549 0.91 16.60 31.25
CA ALA A 549 2.15 17.29 31.60
C ALA A 549 3.34 17.04 30.63
N SER A 550 3.19 16.18 29.61
CA SER A 550 4.30 15.72 28.76
C SER A 550 4.75 16.69 27.65
N GLY A 551 4.15 17.87 27.52
CA GLY A 551 4.46 18.87 26.46
C GLY A 551 4.09 18.45 25.03
N LYS A 552 3.71 17.18 24.81
CA LYS A 552 3.31 16.64 23.50
C LYS A 552 1.99 17.24 22.96
N LEU A 553 1.17 17.86 23.82
CA LEU A 553 -0.09 18.51 23.46
C LEU A 553 0.06 19.92 22.86
N ASN A 554 1.26 20.54 22.90
CA ASN A 554 1.45 21.92 22.42
C ASN A 554 1.09 22.12 20.94
N LEU A 555 1.23 21.07 20.11
CA LEU A 555 0.83 21.10 18.70
C LEU A 555 -0.70 21.03 18.53
N ALA A 556 -1.40 20.34 19.43
CA ALA A 556 -2.86 20.26 19.42
C ALA A 556 -3.49 21.58 19.89
N PHE A 557 -2.98 22.15 20.99
CA PHE A 557 -3.46 23.46 21.48
C PHE A 557 -3.23 24.56 20.46
N SER A 558 -2.04 24.65 19.84
CA SER A 558 -1.82 25.62 18.76
C SER A 558 -2.71 25.36 17.54
N GLY A 559 -2.96 24.11 17.17
CA GLY A 559 -3.92 23.75 16.11
C GLY A 559 -5.36 24.21 16.40
N ILE A 560 -5.86 24.00 17.62
CA ILE A 560 -7.22 24.41 18.04
C ILE A 560 -7.34 25.95 18.09
N THR A 561 -6.33 26.65 18.61
CA THR A 561 -6.31 28.13 18.61
C THR A 561 -6.30 28.69 17.19
N LEU A 562 -5.53 28.09 16.28
CA LEU A 562 -5.50 28.49 14.88
C LEU A 562 -6.80 28.17 14.13
N LEU A 563 -7.43 27.03 14.41
CA LEU A 563 -8.78 26.73 13.88
C LEU A 563 -9.80 27.77 14.34
N THR A 564 -9.76 28.16 15.62
CA THR A 564 -10.65 29.18 16.19
C THR A 564 -10.41 30.54 15.52
N PHE A 565 -9.14 30.94 15.35
CA PHE A 565 -8.77 32.16 14.61
C PHE A 565 -9.26 32.12 13.16
N MET A 566 -9.04 31.02 12.43
CA MET A 566 -9.48 30.88 11.04
C MET A 566 -11.00 30.96 10.88
N MET A 567 -11.76 30.39 11.81
CA MET A 567 -13.23 30.49 11.81
C MET A 567 -13.69 31.94 12.01
N ILE A 568 -13.07 32.67 12.95
CA ILE A 568 -13.37 34.09 13.21
C ILE A 568 -12.97 34.97 12.02
N HIS A 569 -11.76 34.76 11.48
CA HIS A 569 -11.23 35.51 10.34
C HIS A 569 -12.09 35.30 9.08
N LEU A 570 -12.47 34.04 8.79
CA LEU A 570 -13.36 33.73 7.67
C LEU A 570 -14.75 34.33 7.88
N TYR A 571 -15.33 34.22 9.08
CA TYR A 571 -16.62 34.86 9.39
C TYR A 571 -16.56 36.37 9.12
N GLN A 572 -15.55 37.07 9.65
CA GLN A 572 -15.39 38.51 9.50
C GLN A 572 -15.26 38.91 8.03
N PHE A 573 -14.22 38.42 7.34
CA PHE A 573 -13.86 38.95 6.01
C PHE A 573 -14.66 38.32 4.87
N ARG A 574 -15.17 37.09 5.00
CA ARG A 574 -16.01 36.45 3.94
C ARG A 574 -17.51 36.65 4.13
N PHE A 575 -18.00 36.56 5.37
CA PHE A 575 -19.44 36.54 5.67
C PHE A 575 -19.95 37.80 6.40
N GLY A 576 -19.06 38.65 6.90
CA GLY A 576 -19.42 39.93 7.51
C GLY A 576 -20.10 40.88 6.51
N ALA A 577 -21.01 41.71 7.02
CA ALA A 577 -21.65 42.76 6.23
C ALA A 577 -20.60 43.78 5.74
N THR A 578 -20.67 44.14 4.46
CA THR A 578 -19.79 45.12 3.79
C THR A 578 -20.64 46.08 3.01
N GLU A 579 -20.23 47.33 2.93
CA GLU A 579 -20.80 48.29 1.98
C GLU A 579 -20.52 47.87 0.52
N PRO A 580 -21.36 48.31 -0.45
CA PRO A 580 -21.18 48.01 -1.85
C PRO A 580 -20.14 48.95 -2.50
N PHE A 581 -18.98 48.41 -2.85
CA PHE A 581 -17.95 49.13 -3.61
C PHE A 581 -18.23 49.04 -5.12
N LYS A 582 -18.08 50.14 -5.85
CA LYS A 582 -18.26 50.16 -7.31
C LYS A 582 -16.93 49.93 -8.02
N LEU A 583 -16.81 48.86 -8.78
CA LEU A 583 -15.58 48.43 -9.46
C LEU A 583 -15.81 48.26 -10.95
N CYS A 584 -14.81 48.55 -11.78
CA CYS A 584 -14.78 48.05 -13.16
C CYS A 584 -13.84 46.84 -13.34
N PRO A 585 -14.41 45.64 -13.60
CA PRO A 585 -13.61 44.45 -13.79
C PRO A 585 -12.98 44.42 -15.19
N PRO A 586 -11.87 43.70 -15.38
CA PRO A 586 -11.34 43.45 -16.71
C PRO A 586 -12.31 42.62 -17.56
N PRO A 587 -12.31 42.82 -18.90
CA PRO A 587 -13.17 42.07 -19.83
C PRO A 587 -12.83 40.58 -19.90
N TYR A 588 -11.68 40.19 -19.35
CA TYR A 588 -11.28 38.80 -19.11
C TYR A 588 -11.02 38.59 -17.61
N LEU A 589 -10.69 37.37 -17.17
CA LEU A 589 -10.36 37.10 -15.76
C LEU A 589 -9.24 38.03 -15.23
N LEU A 590 -8.21 38.28 -16.03
CA LEU A 590 -7.06 39.14 -15.70
C LEU A 590 -6.80 40.16 -16.81
N ASN A 591 -6.37 41.36 -16.43
CA ASN A 591 -5.96 42.42 -17.34
C ASN A 591 -4.51 42.23 -17.85
N LEU A 592 -4.24 41.13 -18.57
CA LEU A 592 -2.86 40.76 -18.96
C LEU A 592 -2.13 41.82 -19.84
N LYS A 593 -2.83 42.82 -20.37
CA LYS A 593 -2.23 43.93 -21.12
C LYS A 593 -1.34 44.82 -20.24
N THR A 594 -1.65 44.95 -18.96
CA THR A 594 -0.96 45.87 -18.04
C THR A 594 0.42 45.35 -17.62
N LEU A 595 0.63 44.03 -17.67
CA LEU A 595 1.92 43.37 -17.45
C LEU A 595 3.02 43.88 -18.40
N LEU A 596 2.68 44.13 -19.68
CA LEU A 596 3.61 44.70 -20.67
C LEU A 596 3.76 46.22 -20.54
N GLN A 597 2.93 46.86 -19.73
CA GLN A 597 2.90 48.32 -19.50
C GLN A 597 3.45 48.69 -18.11
N LEU A 598 3.93 47.72 -17.32
CA LEU A 598 4.38 47.87 -15.94
C LEU A 598 3.32 48.51 -15.00
N ARG A 599 2.04 48.38 -15.34
CA ARG A 599 0.92 48.74 -14.46
C ARG A 599 0.43 47.47 -13.74
N LEU A 600 0.14 47.58 -12.45
CA LEU A 600 -0.23 46.43 -11.61
C LEU A 600 -1.74 46.21 -11.49
N ASN A 601 -2.58 47.01 -12.17
CA ASN A 601 -4.04 46.84 -12.21
C ASN A 601 -4.46 45.60 -13.01
N LEU A 602 -4.19 44.43 -12.44
CA LEU A 602 -4.46 43.12 -13.02
C LEU A 602 -5.93 42.71 -12.85
N PHE A 603 -6.60 43.25 -11.82
CA PHE A 603 -7.93 42.83 -11.39
C PHE A 603 -9.03 43.88 -11.63
N TRP A 604 -8.68 45.04 -12.17
CA TRP A 604 -9.60 46.15 -12.51
C TRP A 604 -9.10 46.96 -13.73
N VAL A 605 -9.91 47.90 -14.21
CA VAL A 605 -9.59 48.77 -15.37
C VAL A 605 -9.99 50.22 -15.12
N ASP A 606 -9.12 51.15 -15.53
CA ASP A 606 -9.28 52.61 -15.47
C ASP A 606 -9.96 53.21 -16.72
N ASP A 607 -10.97 52.54 -17.27
CA ASP A 607 -11.69 52.95 -18.49
C ASP A 607 -13.01 53.66 -18.15
N PRO A 608 -13.21 54.95 -18.47
CA PRO A 608 -14.48 55.66 -18.21
C PRO A 608 -15.73 55.06 -18.88
N GLY A 609 -15.58 54.18 -19.88
CA GLY A 609 -16.67 53.55 -20.61
C GLY A 609 -17.06 52.13 -20.15
N CYS A 610 -16.44 51.60 -19.09
CA CYS A 610 -16.64 50.23 -18.65
C CYS A 610 -17.98 50.00 -17.91
N GLU A 611 -18.51 48.77 -18.02
CA GLU A 611 -19.68 48.33 -17.26
C GLU A 611 -19.28 48.04 -15.80
N ALA A 612 -19.54 49.01 -14.91
CA ALA A 612 -19.20 48.91 -13.50
C ALA A 612 -20.16 47.97 -12.75
N VAL A 613 -19.59 47.15 -11.86
CA VAL A 613 -20.32 46.19 -11.01
C VAL A 613 -20.15 46.55 -9.54
N TYR A 614 -21.14 46.18 -8.72
CA TYR A 614 -21.04 46.31 -7.27
C TYR A 614 -20.39 45.06 -6.66
N VAL A 615 -19.38 45.27 -5.84
CA VAL A 615 -18.60 44.25 -5.12
C VAL A 615 -18.60 44.56 -3.63
N ARG A 616 -18.08 43.65 -2.79
CA ARG A 616 -17.94 43.90 -1.34
C ARG A 616 -16.75 44.83 -1.08
N ASP A 617 -16.95 45.88 -0.28
CA ASP A 617 -15.83 46.72 0.19
C ASP A 617 -15.08 46.05 1.35
N ILE A 618 -14.17 45.14 1.01
CA ILE A 618 -13.29 44.47 1.98
C ILE A 618 -12.14 45.38 2.42
N TYR A 619 -11.72 46.33 1.57
CA TYR A 619 -10.71 47.34 1.92
C TYR A 619 -11.16 48.21 3.09
N LYS A 620 -12.36 48.81 2.99
CA LYS A 620 -12.94 49.62 4.07
C LYS A 620 -13.14 48.81 5.36
N MET A 621 -13.65 47.58 5.24
CA MET A 621 -13.82 46.67 6.38
C MET A 621 -12.50 46.40 7.13
N GLU A 622 -11.36 46.24 6.44
CA GLU A 622 -10.07 46.05 7.10
C GLU A 622 -9.67 47.28 7.92
N PHE A 623 -9.78 48.49 7.35
CA PHE A 623 -9.48 49.74 8.05
C PHE A 623 -10.35 49.91 9.30
N GLU A 624 -11.65 49.64 9.22
CA GLU A 624 -12.60 49.72 10.33
C GLU A 624 -12.29 48.69 11.43
N VAL A 625 -12.03 47.43 11.08
CA VAL A 625 -11.70 46.36 12.05
C VAL A 625 -10.43 46.68 12.83
N PHE A 626 -9.39 47.19 12.15
CA PHE A 626 -8.12 47.50 12.77
C PHE A 626 -8.09 48.82 13.56
N GLN A 627 -9.16 49.62 13.60
CA GLN A 627 -9.24 50.72 14.60
C GLN A 627 -9.40 50.20 16.04
N SER A 628 -9.81 48.95 16.23
CA SER A 628 -9.96 48.36 17.56
C SER A 628 -8.67 47.74 18.07
N LEU A 629 -8.07 48.36 19.10
CA LEU A 629 -6.89 47.84 19.80
C LEU A 629 -7.05 46.37 20.23
N GLY A 630 -8.26 45.95 20.62
CA GLY A 630 -8.55 44.55 20.98
C GLY A 630 -8.38 43.60 19.80
N TRP A 631 -8.86 43.99 18.60
CA TRP A 631 -8.67 43.23 17.37
C TRP A 631 -7.21 43.22 16.93
N CYS A 632 -6.49 44.34 17.03
CA CYS A 632 -5.05 44.40 16.74
C CYS A 632 -4.24 43.44 17.61
N LEU A 633 -4.46 43.45 18.93
CA LEU A 633 -3.76 42.56 19.86
C LEU A 633 -4.11 41.08 19.61
N PHE A 634 -5.38 40.76 19.36
CA PHE A 634 -5.82 39.41 19.00
C PHE A 634 -5.17 38.91 17.70
N TYR A 635 -5.17 39.74 16.67
CA TYR A 635 -4.59 39.42 15.36
C TYR A 635 -3.08 39.22 15.45
N LEU A 636 -2.35 40.12 16.11
CA LEU A 636 -0.89 40.00 16.31
C LEU A 636 -0.54 38.74 17.11
N ALA A 637 -1.31 38.41 18.15
CA ALA A 637 -1.13 37.17 18.91
C ALA A 637 -1.37 35.92 18.04
N ALA A 638 -2.40 35.94 17.18
CA ALA A 638 -2.67 34.86 16.24
C ALA A 638 -1.52 34.67 15.23
N VAL A 639 -0.95 35.74 14.67
CA VAL A 639 0.21 35.67 13.77
C VAL A 639 1.44 35.07 14.47
N ILE A 640 1.68 35.37 15.74
CA ILE A 640 2.78 34.79 16.53
C ILE A 640 2.56 33.28 16.74
N ILE A 641 1.35 32.86 17.12
CA ILE A 641 1.00 31.45 17.32
C ILE A 641 1.10 30.68 15.99
N PHE A 642 0.60 31.26 14.90
CA PHE A 642 0.68 30.72 13.56
C PHE A 642 2.14 30.51 13.11
N SER A 643 2.97 31.54 13.24
CA SER A 643 4.39 31.50 12.89
C SER A 643 5.14 30.42 13.71
N THR A 644 4.83 30.32 14.99
CA THR A 644 5.39 29.29 15.88
C THR A 644 4.98 27.88 15.43
N HIS A 645 3.69 27.68 15.15
CA HIS A 645 3.18 26.40 14.64
C HIS A 645 3.81 26.02 13.29
N MET A 646 3.93 26.97 12.37
CA MET A 646 4.53 26.76 11.05
C MET A 646 6.02 26.38 11.15
N CYS A 647 6.81 27.06 11.99
CA CYS A 647 8.20 26.68 12.26
C CYS A 647 8.34 25.27 12.85
N LEU A 648 7.50 24.90 13.83
CA LEU A 648 7.50 23.57 14.46
C LEU A 648 7.01 22.47 13.50
N GLY A 649 6.11 22.80 12.57
CA GLY A 649 5.72 21.93 11.46
C GLY A 649 6.87 21.73 10.47
N TRP A 650 7.51 22.82 10.04
CA TRP A 650 8.60 22.82 9.06
C TRP A 650 9.78 21.95 9.51
N GLN A 651 10.19 22.05 10.78
CA GLN A 651 11.22 21.17 11.38
C GLN A 651 10.93 19.68 11.22
N LYS A 652 9.66 19.27 11.21
CA LYS A 652 9.23 17.86 11.10
C LYS A 652 9.05 17.41 9.65
N VAL A 653 8.88 18.37 8.74
CA VAL A 653 8.60 18.19 7.31
C VAL A 653 9.88 18.20 6.46
N VAL A 654 10.87 19.06 6.74
CA VAL A 654 12.18 19.05 6.03
C VAL A 654 12.87 17.68 6.01
N PRO A 655 12.93 16.91 7.11
CA PRO A 655 13.51 15.56 7.11
C PRO A 655 12.50 14.46 6.72
N ALA A 656 11.28 14.80 6.32
CA ALA A 656 10.27 13.80 5.95
C ALA A 656 10.64 13.16 4.59
N PRO A 657 10.50 11.82 4.44
CA PRO A 657 10.81 11.14 3.19
C PRO A 657 10.06 11.69 1.96
N ALA A 658 8.88 12.28 2.16
CA ALA A 658 8.05 12.88 1.13
C ALA A 658 8.76 14.02 0.34
N LEU A 659 9.54 14.88 1.00
CA LEU A 659 10.18 16.04 0.35
C LEU A 659 11.52 15.74 -0.32
N GLU A 660 12.13 14.58 -0.07
CA GLU A 660 13.40 14.12 -0.70
C GLU A 660 14.60 15.09 -0.66
N ILE A 661 14.57 16.13 0.19
CA ILE A 661 15.67 17.08 0.34
C ILE A 661 16.92 16.30 0.79
N PRO A 662 18.09 16.43 0.12
CA PRO A 662 19.29 15.70 0.52
C PRO A 662 19.79 16.15 1.91
N LYS A 663 20.23 15.20 2.74
CA LYS A 663 20.61 15.44 4.16
C LYS A 663 21.58 16.62 4.36
N LYS A 664 22.55 16.83 3.45
CA LYS A 664 23.51 17.96 3.49
C LYS A 664 22.88 19.35 3.37
N TYR A 665 21.63 19.43 2.91
CA TYR A 665 20.86 20.67 2.82
C TYR A 665 19.77 20.80 3.90
N HIS A 666 19.49 19.76 4.72
CA HIS A 666 18.43 19.80 5.74
C HIS A 666 18.54 21.02 6.66
N SER A 667 19.71 21.28 7.24
CA SER A 667 19.91 22.46 8.10
C SER A 667 19.57 23.77 7.38
N LYS A 668 20.04 23.95 6.14
CA LYS A 668 19.80 25.17 5.35
C LYS A 668 18.32 25.29 4.94
N ALA A 669 17.68 24.19 4.53
CA ALA A 669 16.25 24.17 4.19
C ALA A 669 15.36 24.47 5.42
N THR A 670 15.75 24.00 6.61
CA THR A 670 15.08 24.35 7.87
C THR A 670 15.19 25.84 8.17
N HIS A 671 16.40 26.41 8.13
CA HIS A 671 16.59 27.87 8.33
C HIS A 671 15.85 28.70 7.28
N MET A 672 15.82 28.24 6.03
CA MET A 672 15.12 28.92 4.94
C MET A 672 13.60 28.95 5.15
N GLY A 673 13.00 27.88 5.67
CA GLY A 673 11.59 27.91 6.08
C GLY A 673 11.31 28.89 7.22
N TYR A 674 12.25 29.08 8.14
CA TYR A 674 12.11 30.13 9.16
C TYR A 674 12.18 31.53 8.53
N ILE A 675 13.09 31.76 7.58
CA ILE A 675 13.18 33.04 6.84
C ILE A 675 11.86 33.30 6.09
N PHE A 676 11.29 32.31 5.41
CA PHE A 676 9.96 32.42 4.79
C PHE A 676 8.85 32.67 5.82
N THR A 677 8.88 31.99 6.96
CA THR A 677 7.92 32.21 8.06
C THR A 677 7.97 33.63 8.58
N ILE A 678 9.18 34.17 8.82
CA ILE A 678 9.38 35.55 9.27
C ILE A 678 8.90 36.54 8.20
N PHE A 679 9.20 36.30 6.91
CA PHE A 679 8.70 37.13 5.82
C PHE A 679 7.16 37.16 5.77
N ILE A 680 6.51 35.99 5.80
CA ILE A 680 5.05 35.87 5.81
C ILE A 680 4.45 36.56 7.06
N ALA A 681 5.07 36.40 8.23
CA ALA A 681 4.65 37.08 9.45
C ALA A 681 4.77 38.60 9.35
N MET A 682 5.87 39.13 8.79
CA MET A 682 6.06 40.56 8.57
C MET A 682 5.02 41.13 7.59
N VAL A 683 4.65 40.37 6.55
CA VAL A 683 3.53 40.72 5.67
C VAL A 683 2.28 40.89 6.51
N TYR A 684 1.76 39.83 7.18
CA TYR A 684 0.54 39.94 8.00
C TYR A 684 0.59 41.03 9.09
N VAL A 685 1.73 41.23 9.75
CA VAL A 685 1.90 42.29 10.77
C VAL A 685 1.81 43.69 10.17
N SER A 686 2.28 43.90 8.93
CA SER A 686 2.30 45.23 8.30
C SER A 686 0.92 45.83 8.04
N PHE A 687 -0.14 45.01 7.94
CA PHE A 687 -1.53 45.44 7.78
C PHE A 687 -2.04 46.27 8.96
N VAL A 688 -1.76 45.79 10.17
CA VAL A 688 -2.14 46.48 11.41
C VAL A 688 -1.49 47.86 11.45
N PHE A 689 -0.21 47.95 11.08
CA PHE A 689 0.50 49.24 11.02
C PHE A 689 -0.02 50.13 9.89
N TYR A 690 -0.30 49.59 8.71
CA TYR A 690 -0.80 50.38 7.58
C TYR A 690 -2.12 51.07 7.88
N CYS A 691 -3.08 50.35 8.48
CA CYS A 691 -4.39 50.89 8.86
C CYS A 691 -4.36 51.95 9.99
N HIS A 692 -3.20 52.18 10.61
CA HIS A 692 -2.98 53.24 11.61
C HIS A 692 -2.07 54.37 11.12
N LEU A 693 -1.19 54.09 10.16
CA LEU A 693 -0.19 55.04 9.65
C LEU A 693 -0.65 55.79 8.41
N PHE A 694 -1.68 55.30 7.72
CA PHE A 694 -2.21 55.87 6.49
C PHE A 694 -3.73 56.03 6.59
N THR A 695 -4.27 57.06 5.95
CA THR A 695 -5.71 57.28 5.80
C THR A 695 -6.29 56.41 4.70
N MET A 696 -7.57 56.02 4.81
CA MET A 696 -8.23 55.15 3.84
C MET A 696 -8.31 55.83 2.45
N SER A 697 -7.78 55.18 1.41
CA SER A 697 -7.81 55.73 0.04
C SER A 697 -9.20 55.59 -0.60
N SER A 698 -9.60 56.56 -1.43
CA SER A 698 -10.85 56.49 -2.22
C SER A 698 -10.65 55.74 -3.53
N GLY A 699 -11.68 55.02 -3.97
CA GLY A 699 -11.67 54.25 -5.22
C GLY A 699 -11.83 55.10 -6.48
N SER A 700 -11.32 54.59 -7.61
CA SER A 700 -11.36 55.23 -8.94
C SER A 700 -12.77 55.63 -9.41
N MET A 701 -13.78 54.89 -8.94
CA MET A 701 -15.21 55.07 -9.23
C MET A 701 -15.99 55.75 -8.10
N SER A 702 -15.35 56.08 -6.98
CA SER A 702 -16.01 56.64 -5.81
C SER A 702 -16.09 58.17 -5.88
N SER A 703 -17.24 58.72 -5.52
CA SER A 703 -17.43 60.14 -5.26
C SER A 703 -17.21 60.52 -3.77
N GLU A 704 -16.98 59.53 -2.89
CA GLU A 704 -16.72 59.80 -1.48
C GLU A 704 -15.25 60.20 -1.27
N PRO A 705 -14.97 61.28 -0.50
CA PRO A 705 -13.60 61.67 -0.16
C PRO A 705 -12.98 60.64 0.79
N ALA A 706 -11.65 60.53 0.75
CA ALA A 706 -10.87 59.72 1.69
C ALA A 706 -11.24 60.08 3.15
N THR A 707 -11.74 59.10 3.90
CA THR A 707 -12.03 59.27 5.34
C THR A 707 -10.74 59.09 6.15
N PRO A 708 -10.54 59.90 7.21
CA PRO A 708 -9.34 59.86 8.04
C PRO A 708 -9.18 58.53 8.80
#